data_AF-A0A662MBT2-F1
#
_entry.id   AF-A0A662MBT2-F1
#
_cell.length_a   1.000
_cell.length_b   1.000
_cell.length_c   1.000
_cell.angle_alpha   90.00
_cell.angle_beta   90.00
_cell.angle_gamma   90.00
#
_symmetry.space_group_name_H-M   'P 1'
#
loop_
_entity.id
_entity.type
_entity.pdbx_description
1 polymer ?
#
loop_
_entity_poly.entity_id
_entity_poly.type
_entity_poly.pdbx_seq_one_letter_code
_entity_poly.pdbx_strand_id
1 'polypeptide(L)'
;MRIVAPVIVALLVVAGIPPSHADEGGVDICIRWIKTRKCAGEGEIVKIKARVDNLSDGRVPPFTVYFYHDEVKEDNLIGERHYDSINVYRLPSVSWDTKGFAGEHKMIALLDINDDNISNNLASSSIKIFDTSPGEAERKMLITEIYYHPYPNRNNEYICIHNPARKSINIYGWYLTKDPWKRADKQTKIIFPNIFMKENQTICVTQNASSFFRETGKDADFEYYDCSPTPDLERKGSFILSNEGGVVCLKDLYNHTIDTVVYGNKNFSDGWNGKSVRNTGAGEIMKRICNIKFVDTNSSSDWEQNRTYRIGQSDFPPFRIRIKGDATLFSSPDSSFETICSEIEKANNSIFLNLYEFTSPLLCDAICSALDRNVSVTLLLEGQPAGGLPMEERYVAEKIYSHGGKVFYMAGEVSEGRYRRYAFDHAKYAVIDNQICIIQSANWGKTGVPSSRTFGNREWGIVVNNRSLADFLLKVFEDDLKHEEDIMPFTPSDFLYGAPPPDFIIDRSVPDGNYIARFSPRHVNSTCNFTVILSPDNAEEEICKLISSAEKSILVEQFYIQKEWDGINPFLREIVNRIREGVEVRVLMNYNPYYESTDEMNEETASYLRNNGIEIKFVYSNWSYFTNVHNKGMIIDGNRTLISSINWNENSVRNNREMGIIVDNEEVAEYFTKIFNYDWNLSGVEKKGTDMANYRHMDTAAVIAVFGMAFLLIYLHWRRK
;
A
#
# COMPACT_ATOMS: atom_id res chain seq x y z
N MET A 1 -5.76 -32.10 -42.92
CA MET A 1 -6.13 -32.45 -44.29
C MET A 1 -5.49 -31.44 -45.24
N ARG A 2 -4.47 -31.87 -45.99
CA ARG A 2 -4.02 -31.46 -47.35
C ARG A 2 -4.07 -29.98 -47.88
N ILE A 3 -2.87 -29.50 -48.31
CA ILE A 3 -2.46 -28.76 -49.56
C ILE A 3 -2.85 -27.23 -49.58
N VAL A 4 -2.15 -26.22 -50.15
CA VAL A 4 -1.21 -26.05 -51.29
C VAL A 4 -0.34 -24.76 -51.15
N ALA A 5 0.83 -24.78 -51.81
CA ALA A 5 1.71 -23.66 -52.28
C ALA A 5 0.98 -22.65 -53.24
N PRO A 6 1.59 -21.67 -53.99
CA PRO A 6 3.00 -21.54 -54.50
C PRO A 6 3.59 -20.10 -54.63
N VAL A 7 4.89 -19.95 -55.02
CA VAL A 7 5.42 -18.89 -55.95
C VAL A 7 6.76 -19.34 -56.60
N ILE A 8 6.91 -18.96 -57.89
CA ILE A 8 7.86 -19.29 -58.99
C ILE A 8 9.02 -18.26 -59.06
N VAL A 9 10.30 -18.67 -59.12
CA VAL A 9 11.29 -18.75 -60.25
C VAL A 9 11.52 -17.50 -61.12
N ALA A 10 12.80 -17.13 -61.31
CA ALA A 10 13.33 -16.54 -62.54
C ALA A 10 14.70 -17.13 -62.91
N LEU A 11 14.86 -17.44 -64.19
CA LEU A 11 15.98 -18.10 -64.90
C LEU A 11 16.71 -17.06 -65.77
N LEU A 12 18.01 -17.25 -66.03
CA LEU A 12 18.68 -16.86 -67.28
C LEU A 12 19.84 -17.82 -67.60
N VAL A 13 20.11 -17.97 -68.89
CA VAL A 13 20.55 -19.20 -69.58
C VAL A 13 21.89 -18.99 -70.33
N VAL A 14 22.78 -19.99 -70.17
CA VAL A 14 23.76 -20.60 -71.10
C VAL A 14 24.86 -19.75 -71.79
N ALA A 15 26.11 -20.14 -71.50
CA ALA A 15 27.14 -20.40 -72.52
C ALA A 15 28.07 -21.52 -72.00
N GLY A 16 28.28 -22.56 -72.81
CA GLY A 16 29.05 -23.73 -72.45
C GLY A 16 30.56 -23.46 -72.38
N ILE A 17 31.14 -23.78 -71.23
CA ILE A 17 32.54 -24.18 -71.03
C ILE A 17 32.44 -25.34 -70.03
N PRO A 18 33.02 -26.53 -70.30
CA PRO A 18 32.98 -27.61 -69.33
C PRO A 18 33.65 -27.12 -68.03
N PRO A 19 33.11 -27.41 -66.83
CA PRO A 19 33.96 -27.29 -65.66
C PRO A 19 35.13 -28.24 -65.88
N SER A 20 36.30 -27.65 -66.01
CA SER A 20 37.59 -28.28 -65.86
C SER A 20 37.57 -29.26 -64.69
N HIS A 21 38.16 -30.44 -64.88
CA HIS A 21 38.65 -31.24 -63.77
C HIS A 21 39.58 -30.39 -62.88
N ALA A 22 39.09 -30.04 -61.69
CA ALA A 22 39.78 -29.58 -60.46
C ALA A 22 38.64 -29.13 -59.50
N ASP A 23 38.36 -29.70 -58.34
CA ASP A 23 39.15 -30.54 -57.44
C ASP A 23 38.30 -31.74 -57.00
N GLU A 24 38.66 -32.98 -57.40
CA GLU A 24 38.31 -34.20 -56.65
C GLU A 24 39.20 -34.29 -55.41
N GLY A 25 39.29 -33.19 -54.66
CA GLY A 25 39.95 -33.18 -53.37
C GLY A 25 39.01 -33.77 -52.33
N GLY A 26 39.52 -34.69 -51.51
CA GLY A 26 38.81 -35.19 -50.35
C GLY A 26 38.52 -34.06 -49.37
N VAL A 27 37.37 -34.15 -48.71
CA VAL A 27 37.02 -33.23 -47.61
C VAL A 27 37.47 -33.92 -46.33
N ASP A 28 38.39 -33.32 -45.59
CA ASP A 28 38.82 -33.77 -44.26
C ASP A 28 38.97 -32.53 -43.37
N ILE A 29 38.14 -32.46 -42.33
CA ILE A 29 38.26 -31.42 -41.32
C ILE A 29 38.34 -32.08 -39.95
N CYS A 30 39.41 -31.77 -39.22
CA CYS A 30 39.61 -32.35 -37.90
C CYS A 30 39.36 -31.35 -36.77
N ILE A 31 38.83 -31.84 -35.65
CA ILE A 31 38.91 -31.11 -34.38
C ILE A 31 40.27 -31.40 -33.73
N ARG A 32 41.22 -30.48 -33.93
CA ARG A 32 42.59 -30.60 -33.43
C ARG A 32 42.68 -30.62 -31.91
N TRP A 33 41.88 -29.80 -31.25
CA TRP A 33 41.78 -29.78 -29.79
C TRP A 33 40.50 -29.07 -29.33
N ILE A 34 40.11 -29.37 -28.10
CA ILE A 34 39.17 -28.59 -27.30
C ILE A 34 39.90 -28.06 -26.05
N LYS A 35 39.63 -26.81 -25.70
CA LYS A 35 40.25 -26.11 -24.57
C LYS A 35 39.16 -25.49 -23.71
N THR A 36 39.18 -25.85 -22.44
CA THR A 36 38.35 -25.29 -21.37
C THR A 36 39.22 -25.02 -20.13
N ARG A 37 38.68 -24.34 -19.11
CA ARG A 37 39.33 -24.24 -17.79
C ARG A 37 39.41 -25.64 -17.17
N LYS A 38 40.41 -25.89 -16.33
CA LYS A 38 40.54 -27.17 -15.60
C LYS A 38 39.54 -27.30 -14.46
N CYS A 39 39.17 -26.17 -13.86
CA CYS A 39 38.14 -26.12 -12.86
C CYS A 39 37.35 -24.81 -12.94
N ALA A 40 36.14 -24.84 -12.40
CA ALA A 40 35.26 -23.69 -12.19
C ALA A 40 34.38 -23.91 -10.96
N GLY A 41 33.79 -22.86 -10.42
CA GLY A 41 32.67 -22.99 -9.49
C GLY A 41 31.38 -23.27 -10.25
N GLU A 42 30.44 -23.98 -9.62
CA GLU A 42 29.07 -24.11 -10.12
C GLU A 42 28.48 -22.70 -10.40
N GLY A 43 27.77 -22.54 -11.51
CA GLY A 43 27.18 -21.25 -11.90
C GLY A 43 28.16 -20.19 -12.43
N GLU A 44 29.47 -20.48 -12.50
CA GLU A 44 30.41 -19.68 -13.28
C GLU A 44 30.16 -19.86 -14.80
N ILE A 45 30.45 -18.81 -15.57
CA ILE A 45 30.46 -18.88 -17.03
C ILE A 45 31.81 -19.39 -17.54
N VAL A 46 31.80 -20.59 -18.13
CA VAL A 46 32.99 -21.22 -18.70
C VAL A 46 33.00 -21.07 -20.21
N LYS A 47 34.06 -20.46 -20.76
CA LYS A 47 34.27 -20.39 -22.21
C LYS A 47 34.97 -21.64 -22.72
N ILE A 48 34.31 -22.36 -23.61
CA ILE A 48 34.84 -23.56 -24.27
C ILE A 48 35.24 -23.17 -25.69
N LYS A 49 36.45 -23.54 -26.10
CA LYS A 49 36.98 -23.27 -27.43
C LYS A 49 37.41 -24.58 -28.07
N ALA A 50 37.22 -24.73 -29.37
CA ALA A 50 37.88 -25.77 -30.14
C ALA A 50 38.73 -25.16 -31.25
N ARG A 51 39.68 -25.93 -31.76
CA ARG A 51 40.39 -25.63 -33.00
C ARG A 51 40.02 -26.67 -34.03
N VAL A 52 39.57 -26.17 -35.16
CA VAL A 52 39.15 -26.95 -36.31
C VAL A 52 40.14 -26.64 -37.42
N ASP A 53 40.90 -27.63 -37.89
CA ASP A 53 41.90 -27.47 -38.95
C ASP A 53 41.34 -28.04 -40.26
N ASN A 54 41.56 -27.34 -41.37
CA ASN A 54 41.23 -27.84 -42.71
C ASN A 54 42.39 -28.69 -43.22
N LEU A 55 42.14 -29.98 -43.43
CA LEU A 55 43.08 -30.94 -44.03
C LEU A 55 42.69 -31.31 -45.47
N SER A 56 41.59 -30.72 -45.97
CA SER A 56 41.06 -30.97 -47.30
C SER A 56 42.00 -30.43 -48.38
N ASP A 57 42.13 -31.16 -49.48
CA ASP A 57 42.74 -30.71 -50.72
C ASP A 57 41.71 -30.19 -51.74
N GLY A 58 40.42 -30.20 -51.37
CA GLY A 58 39.30 -29.64 -52.12
C GLY A 58 38.50 -28.57 -51.38
N ARG A 59 37.40 -28.10 -52.01
CA ARG A 59 36.51 -27.08 -51.42
C ARG A 59 35.63 -27.70 -50.34
N VAL A 60 35.76 -27.17 -49.12
CA VAL A 60 34.92 -27.57 -47.99
C VAL A 60 33.51 -26.96 -48.08
N PRO A 61 32.43 -27.75 -47.91
CA PRO A 61 31.07 -27.23 -47.73
C PRO A 61 30.89 -26.51 -46.37
N PRO A 62 29.77 -25.78 -46.18
CA PRO A 62 29.42 -25.25 -44.87
C PRO A 62 29.31 -26.35 -43.80
N PHE A 63 29.72 -26.06 -42.58
CA PHE A 63 29.74 -27.02 -41.48
C PHE A 63 29.38 -26.38 -40.15
N THR A 64 29.01 -27.21 -39.18
CA THR A 64 28.67 -26.77 -37.83
C THR A 64 29.52 -27.49 -36.78
N VAL A 65 29.97 -26.75 -35.77
CA VAL A 65 30.67 -27.30 -34.61
C VAL A 65 29.76 -27.21 -33.41
N TYR A 66 29.36 -28.36 -32.89
CA TYR A 66 28.54 -28.52 -31.71
C TYR A 66 29.41 -28.73 -30.47
N PHE A 67 28.97 -28.19 -29.32
CA PHE A 67 29.62 -28.38 -28.04
C PHE A 67 28.64 -29.01 -27.06
N TYR A 68 29.04 -30.12 -26.43
CA TYR A 68 28.24 -30.84 -25.45
C TYR A 68 28.99 -30.98 -24.12
N HIS A 69 28.27 -31.25 -23.04
CA HIS A 69 28.84 -31.79 -21.79
C HIS A 69 28.43 -33.25 -21.61
N ASP A 70 29.34 -34.10 -21.14
CA ASP A 70 29.20 -35.52 -20.78
C ASP A 70 28.88 -36.47 -21.94
N GLU A 71 27.78 -36.22 -22.66
CA GLU A 71 27.28 -37.07 -23.73
C GLU A 71 26.82 -36.25 -24.94
N VAL A 72 26.89 -36.83 -26.15
CA VAL A 72 26.37 -36.21 -27.38
C VAL A 72 24.88 -36.51 -27.47
N LYS A 73 24.08 -35.72 -26.74
CA LYS A 73 22.62 -35.75 -26.71
C LYS A 73 22.06 -34.33 -26.71
N GLU A 74 20.82 -34.17 -27.13
CA GLU A 74 20.17 -32.85 -27.21
C GLU A 74 20.15 -32.13 -25.86
N ASP A 75 19.81 -32.83 -24.78
CA ASP A 75 19.79 -32.29 -23.40
C ASP A 75 21.16 -31.81 -22.89
N ASN A 76 22.24 -32.29 -23.52
CA ASN A 76 23.62 -32.00 -23.16
C ASN A 76 24.25 -30.91 -24.05
N LEU A 77 23.50 -30.37 -25.02
CA LEU A 77 24.00 -29.38 -25.96
C LEU A 77 24.19 -28.02 -25.26
N ILE A 78 25.42 -27.52 -25.32
CA ILE A 78 25.81 -26.20 -24.80
C ILE A 78 25.60 -25.13 -25.85
N GLY A 79 25.80 -25.49 -27.12
CA GLY A 79 25.57 -24.62 -28.25
C GLY A 79 26.46 -24.97 -29.45
N GLU A 80 26.32 -24.19 -30.50
CA GLU A 80 26.91 -24.49 -31.81
C GLU A 80 27.53 -23.26 -32.49
N ARG A 81 28.35 -23.50 -33.51
CA ARG A 81 28.89 -22.47 -34.41
C ARG A 81 28.88 -22.96 -35.85
N HIS A 82 28.12 -22.25 -36.69
CA HIS A 82 28.08 -22.48 -38.12
C HIS A 82 29.14 -21.67 -38.85
N TYR A 83 29.71 -22.25 -39.91
CA TYR A 83 30.67 -21.60 -40.80
C TYR A 83 30.37 -21.94 -42.25
N ASP A 84 30.30 -20.92 -43.12
CA ASP A 84 30.12 -21.11 -44.57
C ASP A 84 31.38 -21.66 -45.27
N SER A 85 32.55 -21.48 -44.64
CA SER A 85 33.84 -21.90 -45.20
C SER A 85 34.97 -21.89 -44.16
N ILE A 86 36.02 -22.65 -44.47
CA ILE A 86 37.30 -22.69 -43.76
C ILE A 86 38.43 -22.71 -44.78
N ASN A 87 39.45 -21.88 -44.57
CA ASN A 87 40.65 -21.87 -45.42
C ASN A 87 41.76 -22.71 -44.75
N VAL A 88 42.28 -22.23 -43.61
CA VAL A 88 43.33 -22.94 -42.85
C VAL A 88 42.78 -23.54 -41.54
N TYR A 89 42.18 -22.71 -40.68
CA TYR A 89 41.58 -23.17 -39.43
C TYR A 89 40.44 -22.24 -38.96
N ARG A 90 39.57 -22.74 -38.08
CA ARG A 90 38.59 -21.96 -37.31
C ARG A 90 38.78 -22.19 -35.81
N LEU A 91 38.37 -21.21 -35.01
CA LEU A 91 38.39 -21.26 -33.54
C LEU A 91 36.98 -21.07 -32.97
N PRO A 92 36.06 -22.03 -33.18
CA PRO A 92 34.73 -21.97 -32.60
C PRO A 92 34.78 -21.88 -31.08
N SER A 93 33.85 -21.12 -30.51
CA SER A 93 33.73 -21.02 -29.05
C SER A 93 32.31 -20.74 -28.60
N VAL A 94 31.92 -21.38 -27.50
CA VAL A 94 30.65 -21.20 -26.78
C VAL A 94 30.92 -20.84 -25.32
N SER A 95 29.87 -20.40 -24.62
CA SER A 95 29.97 -20.12 -23.18
C SER A 95 28.86 -20.89 -22.47
N TRP A 96 29.28 -21.66 -21.48
CA TRP A 96 28.46 -22.55 -20.69
C TRP A 96 28.23 -21.95 -19.31
N ASP A 97 26.97 -21.91 -18.88
CA ASP A 97 26.59 -21.58 -17.50
C ASP A 97 26.52 -22.88 -16.72
N THR A 98 27.42 -23.01 -15.75
CA THR A 98 27.64 -24.28 -15.03
C THR A 98 26.67 -24.48 -13.87
N LYS A 99 25.61 -23.66 -13.76
CA LYS A 99 24.58 -23.79 -12.72
C LYS A 99 23.94 -25.18 -12.77
N GLY A 100 23.93 -25.91 -11.65
CA GLY A 100 23.37 -27.26 -11.54
C GLY A 100 24.32 -28.39 -11.95
N PHE A 101 25.59 -28.11 -12.28
CA PHE A 101 26.55 -29.08 -12.80
C PHE A 101 27.77 -29.27 -11.89
N ALA A 102 27.57 -29.62 -10.62
CA ALA A 102 28.68 -29.93 -9.72
C ALA A 102 29.27 -31.33 -10.01
N GLY A 103 30.60 -31.44 -10.00
CA GLY A 103 31.30 -32.71 -10.23
C GLY A 103 32.30 -32.68 -11.39
N GLU A 104 32.68 -33.85 -11.87
CA GLU A 104 33.56 -34.00 -13.03
C GLU A 104 32.73 -34.09 -14.30
N HIS A 105 33.00 -33.21 -15.26
CA HIS A 105 32.26 -33.15 -16.52
C HIS A 105 33.20 -33.27 -17.71
N LYS A 106 32.71 -33.91 -18.78
CA LYS A 106 33.46 -34.06 -20.04
C LYS A 106 32.94 -33.08 -21.09
N MET A 107 33.75 -32.12 -21.49
CA MET A 107 33.42 -31.25 -22.62
C MET A 107 33.71 -31.95 -23.93
N ILE A 108 32.76 -31.96 -24.84
CA ILE A 108 32.87 -32.59 -26.16
C ILE A 108 32.66 -31.52 -27.22
N ALA A 109 33.52 -31.47 -28.23
CA ALA A 109 33.26 -30.75 -29.47
C ALA A 109 33.05 -31.79 -30.57
N LEU A 110 31.99 -31.61 -31.35
CA LEU A 110 31.60 -32.49 -32.46
C LEU A 110 31.46 -31.65 -33.72
N LEU A 111 32.08 -32.11 -34.80
CA LEU A 111 31.94 -31.52 -36.12
C LEU A 111 30.84 -32.28 -36.87
N ASP A 112 29.83 -31.54 -37.34
CA ASP A 112 28.79 -32.07 -38.21
C ASP A 112 29.09 -31.67 -39.65
N ILE A 113 29.72 -32.59 -40.35
CA ILE A 113 30.06 -32.53 -41.77
C ILE A 113 30.10 -33.97 -42.30
N ASN A 114 29.68 -34.15 -43.55
CA ASN A 114 29.92 -35.40 -44.25
C ASN A 114 31.28 -35.32 -44.93
N ASP A 115 32.32 -35.74 -44.22
CA ASP A 115 33.71 -35.73 -44.68
C ASP A 115 34.29 -37.15 -44.74
N ASP A 116 35.49 -37.28 -45.30
CA ASP A 116 36.13 -38.56 -45.58
C ASP A 116 36.72 -39.22 -44.32
N ASN A 117 36.74 -38.52 -43.16
CA ASN A 117 37.38 -38.99 -41.93
C ASN A 117 36.61 -38.66 -40.65
N ILE A 118 35.43 -39.27 -40.49
CA ILE A 118 34.55 -39.11 -39.33
C ILE A 118 35.26 -39.36 -37.96
N SER A 119 36.35 -40.12 -37.93
CA SER A 119 37.07 -40.45 -36.69
C SER A 119 37.74 -39.25 -36.03
N ASN A 120 38.01 -38.17 -36.77
CA ASN A 120 38.68 -36.97 -36.27
C ASN A 120 37.71 -35.79 -36.01
N ASN A 121 36.41 -36.03 -36.19
CA ASN A 121 35.33 -35.05 -36.00
C ASN A 121 34.96 -34.81 -34.53
N LEU A 122 35.59 -35.52 -33.60
CA LEU A 122 35.28 -35.42 -32.17
C LEU A 122 36.53 -35.23 -31.32
N ALA A 123 36.50 -34.22 -30.44
CA ALA A 123 37.51 -34.05 -29.40
C ALA A 123 36.86 -33.79 -28.04
N SER A 124 37.54 -34.15 -26.95
CA SER A 124 37.03 -33.92 -25.60
C SER A 124 38.09 -33.43 -24.61
N SER A 125 37.65 -32.74 -23.57
CA SER A 125 38.47 -32.30 -22.42
C SER A 125 37.63 -32.30 -21.16
N SER A 126 38.22 -32.66 -20.02
CA SER A 126 37.51 -32.64 -18.74
C SER A 126 37.61 -31.29 -18.02
N ILE A 127 36.62 -31.00 -17.19
CA ILE A 127 36.56 -29.89 -16.24
C ILE A 127 35.94 -30.36 -14.92
N LYS A 128 36.50 -29.92 -13.80
CA LYS A 128 35.93 -30.12 -12.47
C LYS A 128 35.13 -28.89 -12.04
N ILE A 129 33.86 -29.07 -11.73
CA ILE A 129 32.99 -28.02 -11.20
C ILE A 129 32.85 -28.22 -9.69
N PHE A 130 33.22 -27.20 -8.92
CA PHE A 130 33.08 -27.20 -7.47
C PHE A 130 31.70 -26.70 -7.07
N ASP A 131 31.04 -27.40 -6.15
CA ASP A 131 29.80 -26.93 -5.53
C ASP A 131 30.05 -25.58 -4.85
N THR A 132 29.29 -24.58 -5.27
CA THR A 132 29.29 -23.22 -4.70
C THR A 132 27.91 -22.82 -4.20
N SER A 133 27.06 -23.82 -3.96
CA SER A 133 25.73 -23.65 -3.44
C SER A 133 25.70 -22.80 -2.18
N PRO A 134 24.73 -21.88 -2.06
CA PRO A 134 24.55 -21.09 -0.84
C PRO A 134 24.21 -21.99 0.35
N GLY A 135 24.69 -21.59 1.53
CA GLY A 135 24.38 -22.25 2.79
C GLY A 135 22.92 -22.05 3.21
N GLU A 136 22.51 -22.74 4.28
CA GLU A 136 21.11 -22.74 4.74
C GLU A 136 20.60 -21.34 5.13
N ALA A 137 21.46 -20.47 5.65
CA ALA A 137 21.06 -19.13 6.05
C ALA A 137 21.02 -18.17 4.86
N GLU A 138 21.95 -18.29 3.92
CA GLU A 138 21.99 -17.55 2.66
C GLU A 138 20.70 -17.80 1.85
N ARG A 139 20.22 -19.04 1.82
CA ARG A 139 18.95 -19.43 1.18
C ARG A 139 17.69 -18.87 1.85
N LYS A 140 17.80 -18.26 3.03
CA LYS A 140 16.65 -17.66 3.74
C LYS A 140 16.47 -16.18 3.46
N MET A 141 17.38 -15.55 2.70
CA MET A 141 17.22 -14.15 2.29
C MET A 141 15.96 -13.97 1.46
N LEU A 142 15.20 -12.90 1.70
CA LEU A 142 13.90 -12.69 1.04
C LEU A 142 13.85 -11.31 0.38
N ILE A 143 13.17 -11.23 -0.76
CA ILE A 143 12.58 -10.01 -1.30
C ILE A 143 11.28 -9.78 -0.53
N THR A 144 11.12 -8.59 0.05
CA THR A 144 9.99 -8.28 0.93
C THR A 144 9.08 -7.18 0.40
N GLU A 145 9.61 -6.28 -0.43
CA GLU A 145 8.84 -5.21 -1.05
C GLU A 145 9.30 -5.01 -2.50
N ILE A 146 8.33 -4.79 -3.39
CA ILE A 146 8.56 -4.40 -4.78
C ILE A 146 7.60 -3.26 -5.11
N TYR A 147 8.17 -2.12 -5.49
CA TYR A 147 7.43 -1.01 -6.07
C TYR A 147 7.88 -0.86 -7.53
N TYR A 148 7.06 -1.39 -8.43
CA TYR A 148 7.38 -1.48 -9.85
C TYR A 148 6.52 -0.56 -10.73
N HIS A 149 5.46 0.01 -10.18
CA HIS A 149 4.52 0.87 -10.90
C HIS A 149 4.48 2.26 -10.24
N PRO A 150 5.56 3.06 -10.41
CA PRO A 150 5.60 4.39 -9.83
C PRO A 150 4.55 5.29 -10.44
N TYR A 151 4.17 6.35 -9.72
CA TYR A 151 3.37 7.40 -10.33
C TYR A 151 4.13 8.03 -11.53
N PRO A 152 3.41 8.58 -12.52
CA PRO A 152 4.03 9.24 -13.66
C PRO A 152 5.13 10.23 -13.26
N ASN A 153 6.25 10.21 -14.00
CA ASN A 153 7.40 11.09 -13.82
C ASN A 153 8.15 10.99 -12.48
N ARG A 154 7.92 9.93 -11.68
CA ARG A 154 8.66 9.73 -10.40
C ARG A 154 10.01 9.06 -10.57
N ASN A 155 10.14 8.13 -11.51
CA ASN A 155 11.33 7.29 -11.68
C ASN A 155 11.81 6.67 -10.35
N ASN A 156 10.87 6.14 -9.57
CA ASN A 156 11.12 5.54 -8.26
C ASN A 156 10.63 4.10 -8.26
N GLU A 157 11.27 3.21 -9.00
CA GLU A 157 11.11 1.78 -8.72
C GLU A 157 12.00 1.39 -7.55
N TYR A 158 11.53 0.54 -6.62
CA TYR A 158 12.41 0.02 -5.58
C TYR A 158 12.11 -1.43 -5.22
N ILE A 159 13.11 -2.08 -4.66
CA ILE A 159 13.05 -3.45 -4.15
C ILE A 159 13.69 -3.44 -2.76
N CYS A 160 13.04 -4.05 -1.77
CA CYS A 160 13.64 -4.29 -0.47
C CYS A 160 13.94 -5.77 -0.28
N ILE A 161 15.11 -6.06 0.30
CA ILE A 161 15.52 -7.41 0.69
C ILE A 161 15.77 -7.47 2.20
N HIS A 162 15.48 -8.61 2.81
CA HIS A 162 15.53 -8.83 4.24
C HIS A 162 16.33 -10.07 4.60
N ASN A 163 17.09 -9.99 5.70
CA ASN A 163 17.80 -11.12 6.30
C ASN A 163 17.04 -11.65 7.53
N PRO A 164 16.20 -12.69 7.41
CA PRO A 164 15.54 -13.32 8.55
C PRO A 164 16.43 -14.32 9.30
N ALA A 165 17.67 -14.54 8.83
CA ALA A 165 18.58 -15.49 9.48
C ALA A 165 19.23 -14.86 10.73
N ARG A 166 19.49 -15.70 11.74
CA ARG A 166 20.15 -15.31 12.99
C ARG A 166 21.67 -15.12 12.88
N LYS A 167 22.14 -14.71 11.71
CA LYS A 167 23.56 -14.47 11.42
C LYS A 167 23.70 -13.37 10.38
N SER A 168 24.84 -12.69 10.38
CA SER A 168 25.17 -11.75 9.32
C SER A 168 25.54 -12.49 8.03
N ILE A 169 25.09 -11.99 6.89
CA ILE A 169 25.29 -12.61 5.57
C ILE A 169 26.05 -11.63 4.68
N ASN A 170 27.19 -12.08 4.11
CA ASN A 170 27.90 -11.31 3.10
C ASN A 170 27.21 -11.49 1.75
N ILE A 171 26.73 -10.39 1.18
CA ILE A 171 26.05 -10.39 -0.12
C ILE A 171 26.92 -9.79 -1.23
N TYR A 172 28.25 -9.80 -1.05
CA TYR A 172 29.19 -9.35 -2.08
C TYR A 172 28.97 -10.05 -3.42
N GLY A 173 28.74 -9.26 -4.46
CA GLY A 173 28.54 -9.76 -5.83
C GLY A 173 27.19 -10.45 -6.06
N TRP A 174 26.34 -10.53 -5.03
CA TRP A 174 24.94 -10.89 -5.22
C TRP A 174 24.25 -9.82 -6.06
N TYR A 175 23.14 -10.15 -6.69
CA TYR A 175 22.48 -9.22 -7.59
C TYR A 175 20.98 -9.48 -7.72
N LEU A 176 20.25 -8.41 -8.06
CA LEU A 176 18.87 -8.51 -8.51
C LEU A 176 18.84 -8.53 -10.04
N THR A 177 17.99 -9.37 -10.62
CA THR A 177 17.77 -9.45 -12.07
C THR A 177 16.28 -9.52 -12.39
N LYS A 178 15.91 -8.91 -13.53
CA LYS A 178 14.55 -8.94 -14.08
C LYS A 178 14.35 -9.88 -15.27
N ASP A 179 15.41 -10.56 -15.69
CA ASP A 179 15.41 -11.47 -16.83
C ASP A 179 16.18 -12.78 -16.52
N PRO A 180 15.84 -13.49 -15.42
CA PRO A 180 16.59 -14.64 -14.91
C PRO A 180 16.67 -15.83 -15.87
N TRP A 181 15.81 -15.88 -16.90
CA TRP A 181 15.85 -16.90 -17.96
C TRP A 181 17.04 -16.74 -18.92
N LYS A 182 17.72 -15.58 -18.91
CA LYS A 182 18.96 -15.40 -19.68
C LYS A 182 20.15 -16.03 -18.95
N ARG A 183 21.17 -16.41 -19.71
CA ARG A 183 22.47 -16.82 -19.18
C ARG A 183 23.07 -15.73 -18.28
N ALA A 184 23.78 -16.10 -17.20
CA ALA A 184 24.21 -15.15 -16.18
C ALA A 184 24.95 -13.90 -16.71
N ASP A 185 25.80 -14.01 -17.73
CA ASP A 185 26.54 -12.87 -18.35
C ASP A 185 25.68 -11.99 -19.28
N LYS A 186 24.43 -12.39 -19.55
CA LYS A 186 23.47 -11.70 -20.43
C LYS A 186 22.25 -11.15 -19.70
N GLN A 187 22.11 -11.48 -18.42
CA GLN A 187 21.10 -10.90 -17.54
C GLN A 187 21.37 -9.41 -17.33
N THR A 188 20.29 -8.66 -17.21
CA THR A 188 20.29 -7.30 -16.66
C THR A 188 20.42 -7.41 -15.14
N LYS A 189 21.35 -6.66 -14.54
CA LYS A 189 21.68 -6.80 -13.10
C LYS A 189 21.92 -5.46 -12.42
N ILE A 190 21.54 -5.38 -11.15
CA ILE A 190 22.08 -4.43 -10.16
C ILE A 190 22.81 -5.25 -9.09
N ILE A 191 24.06 -4.93 -8.81
CA ILE A 191 25.01 -5.80 -8.09
C ILE A 191 25.40 -5.16 -6.77
N PHE A 192 25.29 -5.93 -5.69
CA PHE A 192 25.60 -5.48 -4.34
C PHE A 192 27.12 -5.39 -4.12
N PRO A 193 27.61 -4.31 -3.47
CA PRO A 193 28.99 -4.18 -3.08
C PRO A 193 29.33 -5.13 -1.91
N ASN A 194 30.56 -5.06 -1.42
CA ASN A 194 30.97 -5.90 -0.29
C ASN A 194 30.36 -5.38 1.02
N ILE A 195 29.18 -5.90 1.36
CA ILE A 195 28.42 -5.55 2.55
C ILE A 195 27.92 -6.79 3.28
N PHE A 196 27.75 -6.64 4.60
CA PHE A 196 27.15 -7.64 5.46
C PHE A 196 25.76 -7.18 5.89
N MET A 197 24.74 -7.96 5.55
CA MET A 197 23.39 -7.78 6.08
C MET A 197 23.30 -8.43 7.46
N LYS A 198 23.00 -7.64 8.49
CA LYS A 198 22.82 -8.11 9.87
C LYS A 198 21.52 -8.92 10.02
N GLU A 199 21.41 -9.65 11.12
CA GLU A 199 20.15 -10.32 11.49
C GLU A 199 19.00 -9.30 11.56
N ASN A 200 17.85 -9.66 10.97
CA ASN A 200 16.65 -8.85 10.84
C ASN A 200 16.85 -7.49 10.15
N GLN A 201 17.94 -7.30 9.43
CA GLN A 201 18.15 -6.10 8.63
C GLN A 201 17.38 -6.20 7.31
N THR A 202 16.65 -5.13 7.00
CA THR A 202 16.13 -4.86 5.66
C THR A 202 17.02 -3.81 5.02
N ILE A 203 17.32 -3.98 3.73
CA ILE A 203 17.86 -2.90 2.90
C ILE A 203 16.93 -2.65 1.72
N CYS A 204 16.79 -1.40 1.31
CA CYS A 204 15.99 -0.99 0.17
C CYS A 204 16.88 -0.36 -0.91
N VAL A 205 16.70 -0.81 -2.14
CA VAL A 205 17.43 -0.32 -3.32
C VAL A 205 16.43 0.32 -4.28
N THR A 206 16.72 1.54 -4.73
CA THR A 206 15.79 2.32 -5.55
C THR A 206 16.42 2.81 -6.84
N GLN A 207 15.58 3.08 -7.84
CA GLN A 207 15.97 3.74 -9.06
C GLN A 207 16.53 5.14 -8.81
N ASN A 208 15.96 5.88 -7.87
CA ASN A 208 16.31 7.26 -7.56
C ASN A 208 16.04 7.54 -6.07
N ALA A 209 17.09 7.73 -5.27
CA ALA A 209 16.92 7.90 -3.84
C ALA A 209 16.29 9.24 -3.45
N SER A 210 16.42 10.29 -4.28
CA SER A 210 15.72 11.56 -4.05
C SER A 210 14.21 11.40 -4.19
N SER A 211 13.75 10.66 -5.21
CA SER A 211 12.31 10.36 -5.38
C SER A 211 11.82 9.41 -4.29
N PHE A 212 12.61 8.40 -3.92
CA PHE A 212 12.29 7.50 -2.82
C PHE A 212 12.09 8.25 -1.50
N PHE A 213 13.01 9.14 -1.13
CA PHE A 213 12.88 9.97 0.07
C PHE A 213 11.63 10.83 0.02
N ARG A 214 11.37 11.46 -1.14
CA ARG A 214 10.21 12.34 -1.31
C ARG A 214 8.89 11.59 -1.12
N GLU A 215 8.75 10.40 -1.69
CA GLU A 215 7.50 9.63 -1.65
C GLU A 215 7.34 8.81 -0.36
N THR A 216 8.43 8.46 0.34
CA THR A 216 8.39 7.59 1.53
C THR A 216 8.74 8.27 2.85
N GLY A 217 9.38 9.45 2.81
CA GLY A 217 9.97 10.12 3.97
C GLY A 217 11.14 9.35 4.60
N LYS A 218 11.77 8.41 3.87
CA LYS A 218 12.87 7.55 4.34
C LYS A 218 14.02 7.55 3.34
N ASP A 219 15.25 7.43 3.83
CA ASP A 219 16.41 7.26 2.98
C ASP A 219 16.48 5.82 2.45
N ALA A 220 16.89 5.66 1.18
CA ALA A 220 17.24 4.35 0.63
C ALA A 220 18.67 3.98 1.02
N ASP A 221 18.97 2.68 1.12
CA ASP A 221 20.32 2.21 1.39
C ASP A 221 21.22 2.35 0.16
N PHE A 222 20.65 2.15 -1.04
CA PHE A 222 21.35 2.27 -2.32
C PHE A 222 20.44 2.81 -3.42
N GLU A 223 21.04 3.43 -4.42
CA GLU A 223 20.40 3.68 -5.72
C GLU A 223 21.12 2.94 -6.86
N TYR A 224 20.51 2.88 -8.05
CA TYR A 224 21.13 2.25 -9.23
C TYR A 224 21.13 3.13 -10.49
N TYR A 225 20.77 4.40 -10.31
CA TYR A 225 21.06 5.51 -11.20
C TYR A 225 21.57 6.67 -10.34
N ASP A 226 22.72 7.23 -10.70
CA ASP A 226 23.35 8.39 -10.05
C ASP A 226 22.40 9.61 -10.11
N CYS A 227 21.65 9.79 -9.02
CA CYS A 227 20.58 10.76 -8.85
C CYS A 227 20.73 11.55 -7.55
N SER A 228 21.54 11.08 -6.61
CA SER A 228 21.74 11.67 -5.28
C SER A 228 23.10 11.26 -4.68
N PRO A 229 23.45 11.74 -3.47
CA PRO A 229 24.62 11.26 -2.74
C PRO A 229 24.51 9.82 -2.20
N THR A 230 23.36 9.16 -2.36
CA THR A 230 23.14 7.77 -1.92
C THR A 230 24.07 6.83 -2.70
N PRO A 231 24.67 5.80 -2.08
CA PRO A 231 25.60 4.93 -2.78
C PRO A 231 24.98 4.19 -3.98
N ASP A 232 25.67 4.22 -5.13
CA ASP A 232 25.27 3.52 -6.35
C ASP A 232 25.63 2.02 -6.33
N LEU A 233 24.69 1.19 -6.80
CA LEU A 233 24.96 -0.20 -7.19
C LEU A 233 25.54 -0.26 -8.61
N GLU A 234 26.47 -1.20 -8.83
CA GLU A 234 26.94 -1.51 -10.19
C GLU A 234 25.76 -2.06 -11.01
N ARG A 235 25.44 -1.38 -12.12
CA ARG A 235 24.35 -1.76 -13.01
C ARG A 235 24.84 -2.26 -14.37
N LYS A 236 24.35 -3.42 -14.81
CA LYS A 236 24.56 -3.99 -16.15
C LYS A 236 23.24 -4.01 -16.92
N GLY A 237 23.15 -3.22 -17.99
CA GLY A 237 21.93 -3.08 -18.80
C GLY A 237 20.90 -2.12 -18.19
N SER A 238 19.69 -2.08 -18.75
CA SER A 238 18.59 -1.22 -18.26
C SER A 238 17.72 -1.97 -17.26
N PHE A 239 17.77 -1.60 -15.99
CA PHE A 239 16.99 -2.19 -14.91
C PHE A 239 15.74 -1.34 -14.66
N ILE A 240 14.69 -1.63 -15.43
CA ILE A 240 13.37 -1.03 -15.33
C ILE A 240 12.35 -2.17 -15.28
N LEU A 241 11.48 -2.16 -14.29
CA LEU A 241 10.46 -3.17 -14.06
C LEU A 241 9.27 -2.94 -14.99
N SER A 242 8.46 -3.99 -15.19
CA SER A 242 7.30 -3.95 -16.10
C SER A 242 6.03 -3.72 -15.30
N ASN A 243 5.22 -2.73 -15.69
CA ASN A 243 3.92 -2.44 -15.07
C ASN A 243 2.86 -3.53 -15.34
N GLU A 244 3.06 -4.35 -16.39
CA GLU A 244 2.12 -5.40 -16.80
C GLU A 244 2.38 -6.76 -16.12
N GLY A 245 3.55 -6.89 -15.47
CA GLY A 245 4.03 -8.13 -14.89
C GLY A 245 5.49 -8.44 -15.25
N GLY A 246 6.17 -9.11 -14.33
CA GLY A 246 7.61 -9.36 -14.39
C GLY A 246 8.06 -10.51 -13.50
N VAL A 247 9.36 -10.74 -13.50
CA VAL A 247 10.05 -11.63 -12.58
C VAL A 247 11.18 -10.83 -11.96
N VAL A 248 11.33 -10.86 -10.64
CA VAL A 248 12.49 -10.32 -9.94
C VAL A 248 13.14 -11.48 -9.20
N CYS A 249 14.41 -11.74 -9.46
CA CYS A 249 15.19 -12.74 -8.72
C CYS A 249 16.34 -12.09 -7.96
N LEU A 250 16.47 -12.42 -6.69
CA LEU A 250 17.69 -12.27 -5.92
C LEU A 250 18.57 -13.48 -6.19
N LYS A 251 19.79 -13.24 -6.65
CA LYS A 251 20.77 -14.28 -6.96
C LYS A 251 22.09 -14.03 -6.25
N ASP A 252 22.78 -15.10 -5.89
CA ASP A 252 24.15 -14.99 -5.41
C ASP A 252 25.13 -14.70 -6.57
N LEU A 253 26.41 -14.52 -6.23
CA LEU A 253 27.45 -14.22 -7.20
C LEU A 253 27.70 -15.35 -8.23
N TYR A 254 27.20 -16.56 -7.94
CA TYR A 254 27.29 -17.76 -8.76
C TYR A 254 25.95 -18.08 -9.46
N ASN A 255 25.02 -17.12 -9.60
CA ASN A 255 23.74 -17.29 -10.31
C ASN A 255 22.76 -18.31 -9.69
N HIS A 256 23.03 -18.80 -8.47
CA HIS A 256 22.03 -19.55 -7.71
C HIS A 256 20.88 -18.62 -7.36
N THR A 257 19.67 -19.13 -7.50
CA THR A 257 18.45 -18.38 -7.17
C THR A 257 18.25 -18.47 -5.66
N ILE A 258 18.18 -17.31 -5.01
CA ILE A 258 18.00 -17.19 -3.57
C ILE A 258 16.53 -16.95 -3.24
N ASP A 259 15.92 -15.96 -3.90
CA ASP A 259 14.49 -15.69 -3.83
C ASP A 259 13.99 -15.20 -5.20
N THR A 260 12.73 -15.49 -5.49
CA THR A 260 12.08 -15.13 -6.74
C THR A 260 10.71 -14.55 -6.43
N VAL A 261 10.34 -13.48 -7.12
CA VAL A 261 8.97 -12.97 -7.13
C VAL A 261 8.48 -12.88 -8.56
N VAL A 262 7.36 -13.53 -8.84
CA VAL A 262 6.68 -13.49 -10.13
C VAL A 262 5.36 -12.73 -9.96
N TYR A 263 5.14 -11.70 -10.77
CA TYR A 263 3.97 -10.85 -10.64
C TYR A 263 3.33 -10.54 -12.00
N GLY A 264 2.03 -10.21 -11.99
CA GLY A 264 1.27 -9.86 -13.18
C GLY A 264 1.11 -11.00 -14.17
N ASN A 265 1.32 -10.74 -15.45
CA ASN A 265 1.06 -11.70 -16.53
C ASN A 265 2.19 -12.69 -16.84
N LYS A 266 3.19 -12.84 -15.96
CA LYS A 266 4.36 -13.70 -16.17
C LYS A 266 4.26 -15.03 -15.41
N ASN A 267 4.96 -16.02 -15.95
CA ASN A 267 5.17 -17.33 -15.34
C ASN A 267 6.67 -17.65 -15.31
N PHE A 268 7.16 -18.15 -14.19
CA PHE A 268 8.54 -18.59 -14.00
C PHE A 268 8.59 -19.58 -12.84
N SER A 269 9.48 -20.58 -12.91
CA SER A 269 9.47 -21.73 -11.97
C SER A 269 10.74 -21.90 -11.15
N ASP A 270 11.84 -21.22 -11.48
CA ASP A 270 13.08 -21.30 -10.68
C ASP A 270 12.92 -20.44 -9.42
N GLY A 271 12.75 -21.10 -8.27
CA GLY A 271 12.46 -20.45 -7.00
C GLY A 271 11.01 -19.95 -6.85
N TRP A 272 10.07 -20.41 -7.69
CA TRP A 272 8.66 -19.99 -7.59
C TRP A 272 7.69 -21.13 -7.92
N ASN A 273 6.63 -21.23 -7.13
CA ASN A 273 5.61 -22.26 -7.18
C ASN A 273 4.25 -21.64 -7.52
N GLY A 274 3.63 -22.10 -8.59
CA GLY A 274 2.25 -21.74 -8.94
C GLY A 274 2.10 -20.39 -9.64
N LYS A 275 0.97 -19.73 -9.39
CA LYS A 275 0.56 -18.50 -10.08
C LYS A 275 1.36 -17.28 -9.61
N SER A 276 1.44 -16.27 -10.46
CA SER A 276 1.99 -14.95 -10.13
C SER A 276 1.17 -14.22 -9.06
N VAL A 277 1.83 -13.28 -8.37
CA VAL A 277 1.16 -12.28 -7.54
C VAL A 277 0.30 -11.36 -8.42
N ARG A 278 -0.86 -10.95 -7.90
CA ARG A 278 -1.75 -10.01 -8.61
C ARG A 278 -1.02 -8.69 -8.90
N ASN A 279 -1.38 -8.05 -10.00
CA ASN A 279 -0.86 -6.71 -10.33
C ASN A 279 -1.32 -5.68 -9.29
N THR A 280 -0.42 -4.76 -8.96
CA THR A 280 -0.68 -3.53 -8.22
C THR A 280 -0.89 -2.35 -9.19
N GLY A 281 -1.67 -1.36 -8.75
CA GLY A 281 -1.87 -0.10 -9.46
C GLY A 281 -0.69 0.88 -9.31
N ALA A 282 -0.79 2.01 -9.99
CA ALA A 282 0.19 3.08 -9.84
C ALA A 282 0.21 3.59 -8.39
N GLY A 283 1.41 3.73 -7.80
CA GLY A 283 1.55 4.15 -6.41
C GLY A 283 1.38 3.02 -5.38
N GLU A 284 1.06 1.80 -5.80
CA GLU A 284 0.84 0.67 -4.90
C GLU A 284 2.08 -0.21 -4.78
N ILE A 285 2.39 -0.61 -3.55
CA ILE A 285 3.55 -1.40 -3.18
C ILE A 285 3.11 -2.86 -3.05
N MET A 286 3.81 -3.76 -3.74
CA MET A 286 3.70 -5.18 -3.49
C MET A 286 4.54 -5.52 -2.26
N LYS A 287 3.89 -6.01 -1.19
CA LYS A 287 4.54 -6.28 0.10
C LYS A 287 4.28 -7.72 0.56
N ARG A 288 5.35 -8.39 1.00
CA ARG A 288 5.30 -9.76 1.52
C ARG A 288 4.70 -9.75 2.92
N ILE A 289 3.83 -10.70 3.21
CA ILE A 289 3.13 -10.82 4.50
C ILE A 289 4.15 -11.04 5.63
N CYS A 290 4.05 -10.19 6.66
CA CYS A 290 4.87 -10.29 7.86
C CYS A 290 4.04 -9.94 9.11
N ASN A 291 3.43 -10.94 9.74
CA ASN A 291 2.70 -10.73 10.99
C ASN A 291 3.65 -10.66 12.19
N ILE A 292 4.48 -11.71 12.34
CA ILE A 292 5.56 -11.79 13.35
C ILE A 292 6.90 -12.06 12.67
N LYS A 293 6.86 -12.86 11.59
CA LYS A 293 7.97 -13.21 10.71
C LYS A 293 7.45 -13.32 9.29
N PHE A 294 8.34 -13.15 8.32
CA PHE A 294 8.01 -13.42 6.92
C PHE A 294 7.67 -14.89 6.72
N VAL A 295 6.61 -15.12 5.95
CA VAL A 295 6.25 -16.43 5.42
C VAL A 295 6.83 -16.54 4.02
N ASP A 296 7.47 -17.67 3.73
CA ASP A 296 7.98 -17.98 2.40
C ASP A 296 7.57 -19.39 1.97
N THR A 297 6.55 -19.46 1.13
CA THR A 297 6.10 -20.65 0.42
C THR A 297 6.63 -20.67 -1.02
N ASN A 298 7.44 -19.67 -1.39
CA ASN A 298 7.87 -19.40 -2.75
C ASN A 298 6.66 -19.29 -3.70
N SER A 299 5.57 -18.64 -3.26
CA SER A 299 4.35 -18.55 -4.06
C SER A 299 3.60 -17.25 -3.82
N SER A 300 2.59 -16.99 -4.66
CA SER A 300 1.79 -15.77 -4.55
C SER A 300 1.05 -15.62 -3.22
N SER A 301 0.80 -16.71 -2.48
CA SER A 301 0.16 -16.62 -1.15
C SER A 301 0.98 -15.83 -0.14
N ASP A 302 2.28 -15.67 -0.35
CA ASP A 302 3.16 -14.89 0.53
C ASP A 302 2.90 -13.37 0.42
N TRP A 303 2.07 -12.95 -0.54
CA TRP A 303 1.81 -11.55 -0.90
C TRP A 303 0.31 -11.21 -0.94
N GLU A 304 -0.57 -12.20 -0.79
CA GLU A 304 -2.04 -12.03 -0.82
C GLU A 304 -2.54 -11.56 0.55
N GLN A 305 -2.72 -10.26 0.70
CA GLN A 305 -3.23 -9.62 1.91
C GLN A 305 -4.41 -8.70 1.62
N ASN A 306 -5.22 -8.45 2.64
CA ASN A 306 -6.43 -7.62 2.53
C ASN A 306 -6.12 -6.13 2.31
N ARG A 307 -4.93 -5.67 2.73
CA ARG A 307 -4.52 -4.27 2.63
C ARG A 307 -3.80 -3.99 1.32
N THR A 308 -4.23 -2.94 0.64
CA THR A 308 -3.46 -2.31 -0.44
C THR A 308 -2.48 -1.30 0.16
N TYR A 309 -1.18 -1.54 0.01
CA TYR A 309 -0.15 -0.61 0.49
C TYR A 309 0.08 0.46 -0.58
N ARG A 310 -0.05 1.73 -0.21
CA ARG A 310 0.30 2.86 -1.08
C ARG A 310 1.60 3.50 -0.62
N ILE A 311 2.37 4.01 -1.58
CA ILE A 311 3.59 4.75 -1.31
C ILE A 311 3.30 5.93 -0.37
N GLY A 312 4.14 6.10 0.65
CA GLY A 312 3.98 7.15 1.66
C GLY A 312 3.02 6.82 2.80
N GLN A 313 2.25 5.73 2.76
CA GLN A 313 1.44 5.32 3.91
C GLN A 313 2.30 4.85 5.08
N SER A 314 1.80 5.11 6.29
CA SER A 314 2.31 4.54 7.54
C SER A 314 2.14 3.01 7.60
N ASP A 315 2.86 2.38 8.54
CA ASP A 315 2.71 0.95 8.85
C ASP A 315 3.00 0.69 10.34
N PHE A 316 2.28 1.43 11.20
CA PHE A 316 2.47 1.35 12.64
C PHE A 316 1.89 0.05 13.20
N PRO A 317 2.62 -0.65 14.09
CA PRO A 317 2.01 -1.72 14.86
C PRO A 317 0.98 -1.13 15.86
N PRO A 318 -0.04 -1.91 16.27
CA PRO A 318 -0.99 -1.46 17.27
C PRO A 318 -0.28 -1.13 18.59
N PHE A 319 -0.50 0.07 19.11
CA PHE A 319 0.13 0.53 20.35
C PHE A 319 -0.69 0.08 21.55
N ARG A 320 -0.04 -0.55 22.54
CA ARG A 320 -0.69 -1.09 23.74
C ARG A 320 -0.04 -0.56 24.99
N ILE A 321 -0.85 -0.15 25.96
CA ILE A 321 -0.36 0.29 27.26
C ILE A 321 -1.34 -0.09 28.36
N ARG A 322 -0.82 -0.52 29.51
CA ARG A 322 -1.57 -0.73 30.73
C ARG A 322 -1.17 0.33 31.75
N ILE A 323 -2.10 1.20 32.12
CA ILE A 323 -1.86 2.28 33.09
C ILE A 323 -2.97 2.31 34.13
N LYS A 324 -2.66 2.90 35.30
CA LYS A 324 -3.73 3.37 36.19
C LYS A 324 -4.48 4.46 35.42
N GLY A 325 -5.77 4.23 35.18
CA GLY A 325 -6.60 5.13 34.39
C GLY A 325 -6.58 6.52 34.99
N ASP A 326 -6.40 7.49 34.12
CA ASP A 326 -6.74 8.89 34.34
C ASP A 326 -7.39 9.32 33.04
N ALA A 327 -8.66 8.94 32.91
CA ALA A 327 -9.43 9.13 31.70
C ALA A 327 -10.79 9.77 32.00
N THR A 328 -11.25 10.62 31.09
CA THR A 328 -12.55 11.28 31.17
C THR A 328 -13.39 10.87 29.97
N LEU A 329 -14.50 10.19 30.22
CA LEU A 329 -15.44 9.73 29.21
C LEU A 329 -16.51 10.80 28.99
N PHE A 330 -16.92 11.02 27.75
CA PHE A 330 -17.96 11.99 27.41
C PHE A 330 -18.76 11.54 26.18
N SER A 331 -19.90 12.19 25.98
CA SER A 331 -20.76 11.99 24.80
C SER A 331 -21.26 13.32 24.25
N SER A 332 -21.51 13.34 22.94
CA SER A 332 -22.23 14.42 22.28
C SER A 332 -23.70 14.05 22.14
N PRO A 333 -24.65 14.99 22.30
CA PRO A 333 -24.46 16.41 22.62
C PRO A 333 -24.33 16.71 24.14
N ASP A 334 -24.28 15.70 25.01
CA ASP A 334 -24.41 15.90 26.47
C ASP A 334 -23.33 16.78 27.10
N SER A 335 -22.07 16.53 26.76
CA SER A 335 -20.92 17.13 27.45
C SER A 335 -19.64 17.25 26.62
N SER A 336 -19.71 16.99 25.31
CA SER A 336 -18.56 17.05 24.40
C SER A 336 -17.88 18.42 24.37
N PHE A 337 -18.65 19.49 24.16
CA PHE A 337 -18.10 20.85 24.05
C PHE A 337 -17.43 21.32 25.34
N GLU A 338 -18.07 21.16 26.50
CA GLU A 338 -17.47 21.57 27.78
C GLU A 338 -16.19 20.79 28.11
N THR A 339 -16.17 19.50 27.80
CA THR A 339 -15.02 18.62 28.11
C THR A 339 -13.83 19.02 27.24
N ILE A 340 -14.04 19.21 25.94
CA ILE A 340 -12.99 19.60 25.00
C ILE A 340 -12.45 21.00 25.30
N CYS A 341 -13.35 21.98 25.52
CA CYS A 341 -12.93 23.34 25.88
C CYS A 341 -12.12 23.37 27.18
N SER A 342 -12.53 22.61 28.20
CA SER A 342 -11.79 22.48 29.47
C SER A 342 -10.35 22.03 29.25
N GLU A 343 -10.10 21.05 28.37
CA GLU A 343 -8.73 20.58 28.11
C GLU A 343 -7.91 21.57 27.27
N ILE A 344 -8.54 22.27 26.32
CA ILE A 344 -7.89 23.36 25.56
C ILE A 344 -7.52 24.53 26.49
N GLU A 345 -8.41 24.90 27.42
CA GLU A 345 -8.18 25.98 28.38
C GLU A 345 -7.02 25.68 29.34
N LYS A 346 -6.85 24.41 29.72
CA LYS A 346 -5.75 23.95 30.58
C LYS A 346 -4.40 23.82 29.87
N ALA A 347 -4.37 23.86 28.53
CA ALA A 347 -3.13 23.72 27.76
C ALA A 347 -2.13 24.85 28.07
N ASN A 348 -0.85 24.49 28.19
CA ASN A 348 0.23 25.42 28.57
C ASN A 348 1.37 25.50 27.54
N ASN A 349 1.58 24.46 26.73
CA ASN A 349 2.73 24.36 25.85
C ASN A 349 2.32 24.17 24.39
N SER A 350 1.53 23.14 24.08
CA SER A 350 1.24 22.74 22.70
C SER A 350 -0.09 22.01 22.53
N ILE A 351 -0.73 22.23 21.38
CA ILE A 351 -1.91 21.49 20.93
C ILE A 351 -1.68 21.04 19.48
N PHE A 352 -1.74 19.73 19.25
CA PHE A 352 -1.73 19.11 17.92
C PHE A 352 -3.11 18.54 17.63
N LEU A 353 -3.68 18.84 16.47
CA LEU A 353 -5.05 18.47 16.08
C LEU A 353 -5.03 17.81 14.71
N ASN A 354 -5.49 16.57 14.61
CA ASN A 354 -5.82 15.95 13.33
C ASN A 354 -7.33 15.69 13.30
N LEU A 355 -8.02 16.33 12.35
CA LEU A 355 -9.47 16.31 12.23
C LEU A 355 -9.88 16.20 10.76
N TYR A 356 -10.85 15.34 10.46
CA TYR A 356 -11.52 15.35 9.15
C TYR A 356 -12.17 16.70 8.81
N GLU A 357 -12.87 17.30 9.77
CA GLU A 357 -13.53 18.61 9.60
C GLU A 357 -13.51 19.41 10.90
N PHE A 358 -13.24 20.72 10.78
CA PHE A 358 -13.30 21.69 11.87
C PHE A 358 -14.00 22.98 11.42
N THR A 359 -15.32 23.06 11.69
CA THR A 359 -16.19 24.15 11.26
C THR A 359 -16.80 24.96 12.43
N SER A 360 -16.58 24.55 13.68
CA SER A 360 -17.16 25.22 14.86
C SER A 360 -16.43 26.54 15.21
N PRO A 361 -17.08 27.72 15.10
CA PRO A 361 -16.45 28.98 15.46
C PRO A 361 -16.17 29.10 16.97
N LEU A 362 -16.96 28.43 17.83
CA LEU A 362 -16.80 28.52 19.28
C LEU A 362 -15.62 27.67 19.78
N LEU A 363 -15.38 26.50 19.17
CA LEU A 363 -14.15 25.74 19.43
C LEU A 363 -12.92 26.47 18.87
N CYS A 364 -13.06 27.12 17.71
CA CYS A 364 -12.01 27.97 17.15
C CYS A 364 -11.62 29.11 18.12
N ASP A 365 -12.59 29.75 18.78
CA ASP A 365 -12.32 30.78 19.79
C ASP A 365 -11.50 30.22 20.98
N ALA A 366 -11.80 28.99 21.43
CA ALA A 366 -11.03 28.34 22.49
C ALA A 366 -9.58 28.07 22.07
N ILE A 367 -9.35 27.63 20.83
CA ILE A 367 -8.02 27.44 20.26
C ILE A 367 -7.28 28.77 20.10
N CYS A 368 -7.93 29.81 19.57
CA CYS A 368 -7.33 31.15 19.45
C CYS A 368 -6.97 31.71 20.84
N SER A 369 -7.81 31.48 21.83
CA SER A 369 -7.51 31.86 23.22
C SER A 369 -6.28 31.13 23.78
N ALA A 370 -6.02 29.88 23.35
CA ALA A 370 -4.79 29.17 23.72
C ALA A 370 -3.56 29.78 23.02
N LEU A 371 -3.66 30.12 21.74
CA LEU A 371 -2.62 30.83 20.99
C LEU A 371 -2.27 32.18 21.63
N ASP A 372 -3.27 32.95 22.07
CA ASP A 372 -3.09 34.22 22.77
C ASP A 372 -2.36 34.06 24.11
N ARG A 373 -2.41 32.86 24.72
CA ARG A 373 -1.63 32.47 25.90
C ARG A 373 -0.23 31.94 25.56
N ASN A 374 0.21 32.02 24.30
CA ASN A 374 1.46 31.47 23.76
C ASN A 374 1.55 29.94 23.74
N VAL A 375 0.42 29.23 23.70
CA VAL A 375 0.39 27.79 23.43
C VAL A 375 0.60 27.56 21.94
N SER A 376 1.52 26.68 21.52
CA SER A 376 1.73 26.40 20.10
C SER A 376 0.63 25.50 19.55
N VAL A 377 -0.04 25.89 18.47
CA VAL A 377 -1.10 25.08 17.84
C VAL A 377 -0.66 24.62 16.45
N THR A 378 -0.77 23.32 16.17
CA THR A 378 -0.61 22.74 14.83
C THR A 378 -1.86 21.94 14.47
N LEU A 379 -2.49 22.30 13.35
CA LEU A 379 -3.74 21.72 12.87
C LEU A 379 -3.51 21.05 11.50
N LEU A 380 -3.91 19.78 11.40
CA LEU A 380 -3.98 19.00 10.17
C LEU A 380 -5.45 18.68 9.87
N LEU A 381 -5.90 18.99 8.66
CA LEU A 381 -7.28 18.81 8.20
C LEU A 381 -7.33 17.98 6.90
N GLU A 382 -8.44 17.31 6.62
CA GLU A 382 -8.71 16.79 5.26
C GLU A 382 -8.96 17.97 4.30
N GLY A 383 -8.21 18.07 3.21
CA GLY A 383 -8.35 19.18 2.27
C GLY A 383 -9.43 18.99 1.20
N GLN A 384 -9.85 17.76 0.94
CA GLN A 384 -10.86 17.43 -0.07
C GLN A 384 -11.94 16.53 0.52
N PRO A 385 -12.63 16.96 1.60
CA PRO A 385 -13.66 16.15 2.25
C PRO A 385 -14.82 15.88 1.28
N ALA A 386 -15.57 14.82 1.53
CA ALA A 386 -16.79 14.52 0.78
C ALA A 386 -17.77 15.70 0.84
N GLY A 387 -18.16 16.22 -0.33
CA GLY A 387 -18.99 17.43 -0.44
C GLY A 387 -18.20 18.73 -0.66
N GLY A 388 -16.88 18.70 -0.57
CA GLY A 388 -15.98 19.84 -0.79
C GLY A 388 -15.63 20.59 0.50
N LEU A 389 -14.55 21.36 0.44
CA LEU A 389 -14.01 22.09 1.60
C LEU A 389 -14.97 23.20 2.07
N PRO A 390 -15.50 23.16 3.31
CA PRO A 390 -16.46 24.15 3.80
C PRO A 390 -15.84 25.55 3.96
N MET A 391 -16.63 26.61 3.72
CA MET A 391 -16.16 28.00 3.94
C MET A 391 -15.94 28.28 5.43
N GLU A 392 -16.74 27.68 6.30
CA GLU A 392 -16.59 27.74 7.75
C GLU A 392 -15.24 27.17 8.19
N GLU A 393 -14.77 26.11 7.56
CA GLU A 393 -13.46 25.51 7.85
C GLU A 393 -12.32 26.42 7.40
N ARG A 394 -12.44 27.02 6.20
CA ARG A 394 -11.48 28.02 5.73
C ARG A 394 -11.41 29.22 6.67
N TYR A 395 -12.54 29.65 7.22
CA TYR A 395 -12.59 30.69 8.25
C TYR A 395 -11.88 30.26 9.54
N VAL A 396 -12.12 29.04 10.02
CA VAL A 396 -11.43 28.49 11.21
C VAL A 396 -9.91 28.42 10.99
N ALA A 397 -9.49 27.93 9.82
CA ALA A 397 -8.08 27.87 9.43
C ALA A 397 -7.45 29.27 9.38
N GLU A 398 -8.11 30.25 8.75
CA GLU A 398 -7.64 31.65 8.71
C GLU A 398 -7.52 32.25 10.13
N LYS A 399 -8.49 32.00 11.01
CA LYS A 399 -8.46 32.48 12.39
C LYS A 399 -7.29 31.89 13.17
N ILE A 400 -7.11 30.58 13.12
CA ILE A 400 -5.99 29.91 13.81
C ILE A 400 -4.65 30.41 13.25
N TYR A 401 -4.53 30.52 11.93
CA TYR A 401 -3.32 31.02 11.26
C TYR A 401 -2.99 32.46 11.66
N SER A 402 -3.98 33.36 11.66
CA SER A 402 -3.78 34.77 12.02
C SER A 402 -3.41 35.00 13.49
N HIS A 403 -3.67 34.04 14.37
CA HIS A 403 -3.20 34.04 15.77
C HIS A 403 -1.86 33.32 15.96
N GLY A 404 -1.17 32.95 14.87
CA GLY A 404 0.16 32.32 14.91
C GLY A 404 0.16 30.79 14.94
N GLY A 405 -1.00 30.15 14.77
CA GLY A 405 -1.10 28.70 14.60
C GLY A 405 -0.60 28.23 13.23
N LYS A 406 -0.18 26.97 13.17
CA LYS A 406 0.19 26.31 11.90
C LYS A 406 -0.98 25.46 11.43
N VAL A 407 -1.40 25.64 10.18
CA VAL A 407 -2.54 24.91 9.61
C VAL A 407 -2.10 24.25 8.31
N PHE A 408 -2.48 22.99 8.14
CA PHE A 408 -2.16 22.15 7.00
C PHE A 408 -3.40 21.37 6.56
N TYR A 409 -3.49 21.08 5.27
CA TYR A 409 -4.48 20.19 4.69
C TYR A 409 -3.80 18.97 4.09
N MET A 410 -4.33 17.78 4.32
CA MET A 410 -4.00 16.59 3.55
C MET A 410 -4.82 16.60 2.25
N ALA A 411 -4.17 16.84 1.12
CA ALA A 411 -4.81 16.94 -0.19
C ALA A 411 -3.87 16.59 -1.34
N GLY A 412 -4.43 16.01 -2.41
CA GLY A 412 -3.70 15.72 -3.65
C GLY A 412 -4.09 16.64 -4.80
N GLU A 413 -3.20 16.76 -5.78
CA GLU A 413 -3.42 17.46 -7.05
C GLU A 413 -2.71 16.69 -8.17
N VAL A 414 -3.44 15.71 -8.74
CA VAL A 414 -2.88 14.78 -9.73
C VAL A 414 -2.34 15.51 -10.95
N SER A 415 -2.95 16.63 -11.35
CA SER A 415 -2.49 17.41 -12.51
C SER A 415 -1.12 18.06 -12.28
N GLU A 416 -0.75 18.29 -11.02
CA GLU A 416 0.57 18.78 -10.60
C GLU A 416 1.48 17.66 -10.10
N GLY A 417 1.05 16.40 -10.28
CA GLY A 417 1.78 15.21 -9.85
C GLY A 417 1.72 14.94 -8.35
N ARG A 418 0.86 15.60 -7.57
CA ARG A 418 0.70 15.36 -6.13
C ARG A 418 -0.34 14.27 -5.88
N TYR A 419 0.08 13.15 -5.28
CA TYR A 419 -0.77 11.97 -5.12
C TYR A 419 -1.06 11.71 -3.65
N ARG A 420 -2.33 11.43 -3.34
CA ARG A 420 -2.77 11.14 -1.98
C ARG A 420 -2.32 9.75 -1.54
N ARG A 421 -1.77 9.66 -0.34
CA ARG A 421 -1.46 8.35 0.27
C ARG A 421 -2.68 7.71 0.94
N TYR A 422 -3.66 8.52 1.35
CA TYR A 422 -4.95 8.05 1.91
C TYR A 422 -6.12 8.59 1.08
N ALA A 423 -7.21 7.81 1.01
CA ALA A 423 -8.43 8.24 0.34
C ALA A 423 -9.05 9.46 1.04
N PHE A 424 -9.07 9.45 2.39
CA PHE A 424 -9.40 10.58 3.25
C PHE A 424 -8.55 10.55 4.54
N ASP A 425 -8.20 11.73 5.07
CA ASP A 425 -7.82 11.91 6.47
C ASP A 425 -9.06 12.04 7.34
N HIS A 426 -9.54 10.91 7.86
CA HIS A 426 -10.77 10.87 8.64
C HIS A 426 -10.52 10.69 10.15
N ALA A 427 -9.27 10.83 10.59
CA ALA A 427 -8.90 10.77 12.00
C ALA A 427 -9.45 11.98 12.78
N LYS A 428 -9.69 11.77 14.08
CA LYS A 428 -10.31 12.75 15.00
C LYS A 428 -9.66 12.65 16.36
N TYR A 429 -8.52 13.30 16.51
CA TYR A 429 -7.80 13.32 17.77
C TYR A 429 -7.05 14.63 18.01
N ALA A 430 -6.77 14.89 19.29
CA ALA A 430 -5.91 15.98 19.71
C ALA A 430 -4.85 15.47 20.70
N VAL A 431 -3.64 16.04 20.66
CA VAL A 431 -2.59 15.84 21.66
C VAL A 431 -2.26 17.19 22.29
N ILE A 432 -2.41 17.29 23.61
CA ILE A 432 -2.18 18.51 24.38
C ILE A 432 -1.02 18.29 25.35
N ASP A 433 -0.06 19.22 25.32
CA ASP A 433 1.13 19.27 26.18
C ASP A 433 1.95 17.97 26.24
N ASN A 434 1.89 17.17 25.15
CA ASN A 434 2.48 15.84 25.06
C ASN A 434 2.12 14.93 26.26
N GLN A 435 0.89 15.05 26.74
CA GLN A 435 0.43 14.41 27.97
C GLN A 435 -1.03 14.00 27.90
N ILE A 436 -1.90 14.85 27.35
CA ILE A 436 -3.34 14.60 27.24
C ILE A 436 -3.68 14.25 25.80
N CYS A 437 -4.54 13.25 25.60
CA CYS A 437 -5.08 12.89 24.29
C CYS A 437 -6.60 12.96 24.31
N ILE A 438 -7.19 13.59 23.31
CA ILE A 438 -8.63 13.56 23.05
C ILE A 438 -8.86 12.67 21.84
N ILE A 439 -9.74 11.66 21.98
CA ILE A 439 -10.07 10.69 20.94
C ILE A 439 -11.58 10.58 20.86
N GLN A 440 -12.17 10.70 19.66
CA GLN A 440 -13.62 10.68 19.50
C GLN A 440 -14.10 10.29 18.09
N SER A 441 -15.40 10.10 17.94
CA SER A 441 -16.07 9.82 16.65
C SER A 441 -16.48 11.09 15.87
N ALA A 442 -16.50 12.25 16.53
CA ALA A 442 -17.10 13.49 16.01
C ALA A 442 -16.15 14.39 15.20
N ASN A 443 -16.67 14.97 14.11
CA ASN A 443 -16.11 16.19 13.49
C ASN A 443 -16.28 17.38 14.46
N TRP A 444 -15.37 18.36 14.41
CA TRP A 444 -15.45 19.57 15.23
C TRP A 444 -16.36 20.63 14.60
N GLY A 445 -17.63 20.28 14.42
CA GLY A 445 -18.68 21.15 13.88
C GLY A 445 -19.83 21.37 14.87
N LYS A 446 -20.79 22.23 14.47
CA LYS A 446 -21.96 22.58 15.31
C LYS A 446 -22.85 21.40 15.69
N THR A 447 -22.84 20.31 14.92
CA THR A 447 -23.62 19.09 15.22
C THR A 447 -22.78 18.05 15.96
N GLY A 448 -21.51 17.89 15.61
CA GLY A 448 -20.62 16.89 16.22
C GLY A 448 -20.18 17.27 17.64
N VAL A 449 -19.82 18.54 17.86
CA VAL A 449 -19.43 19.09 19.18
C VAL A 449 -20.21 20.39 19.43
N PRO A 450 -21.52 20.28 19.68
CA PRO A 450 -22.41 21.42 19.86
C PRO A 450 -22.15 22.10 21.21
N SER A 451 -22.17 23.44 21.24
CA SER A 451 -22.12 24.19 22.51
C SER A 451 -23.43 24.08 23.31
N SER A 452 -24.56 23.90 22.62
CA SER A 452 -25.84 23.56 23.26
C SER A 452 -25.92 22.06 23.52
N ARG A 453 -26.28 21.68 24.74
CA ARG A 453 -26.46 20.27 25.10
C ARG A 453 -27.81 19.68 24.69
N THR A 454 -28.58 20.44 23.92
CA THR A 454 -29.97 20.09 23.55
C THR A 454 -30.11 19.67 22.09
N PHE A 455 -29.03 19.78 21.31
CA PHE A 455 -29.00 19.55 19.88
C PHE A 455 -27.66 18.95 19.46
N GLY A 456 -27.66 18.04 18.49
CA GLY A 456 -26.44 17.54 17.85
C GLY A 456 -26.52 16.08 17.46
N ASN A 457 -25.39 15.55 16.99
CA ASN A 457 -25.20 14.14 16.73
C ASN A 457 -24.98 13.37 18.05
N ARG A 458 -25.36 12.09 18.06
CA ARG A 458 -24.86 11.14 19.05
C ARG A 458 -23.45 10.71 18.67
N GLU A 459 -22.49 10.95 19.57
CA GLU A 459 -21.05 10.68 19.40
C GLU A 459 -20.43 10.27 20.74
N TRP A 460 -19.33 9.51 20.71
CA TRP A 460 -18.57 9.11 21.89
C TRP A 460 -17.16 9.70 21.86
N GLY A 461 -16.62 10.00 23.05
CA GLY A 461 -15.25 10.46 23.19
C GLY A 461 -14.62 10.13 24.53
N ILE A 462 -13.29 10.16 24.53
CA ILE A 462 -12.46 9.92 25.71
C ILE A 462 -11.29 10.91 25.71
N VAL A 463 -11.02 11.47 26.89
CA VAL A 463 -9.77 12.16 27.21
C VAL A 463 -8.90 11.18 27.99
N VAL A 464 -7.64 11.00 27.61
CA VAL A 464 -6.67 10.15 28.33
C VAL A 464 -5.47 10.98 28.75
N ASN A 465 -5.15 10.98 30.04
CA ASN A 465 -3.95 11.62 30.57
C ASN A 465 -2.81 10.61 30.68
N ASN A 466 -2.02 10.50 29.62
CA ASN A 466 -0.86 9.63 29.59
C ASN A 466 0.20 10.07 28.57
N ARG A 467 1.40 10.36 29.06
CA ARG A 467 2.55 10.73 28.24
C ARG A 467 2.88 9.71 27.15
N SER A 468 2.94 8.42 27.46
CA SER A 468 3.36 7.41 26.48
C SER A 468 2.35 7.23 25.34
N LEU A 469 1.04 7.37 25.63
CA LEU A 469 0.01 7.40 24.61
C LEU A 469 0.10 8.69 23.78
N ALA A 470 0.33 9.84 24.43
CA ALA A 470 0.55 11.12 23.76
C ALA A 470 1.79 11.10 22.86
N ASP A 471 2.92 10.54 23.30
CA ASP A 471 4.13 10.37 22.52
C ASP A 471 3.85 9.54 21.25
N PHE A 472 3.05 8.47 21.38
CA PHE A 472 2.67 7.64 20.24
C PHE A 472 1.80 8.41 19.23
N LEU A 473 0.75 9.08 19.69
CA LEU A 473 -0.12 9.87 18.80
C LEU A 473 0.61 11.08 18.20
N LEU A 474 1.53 11.69 18.93
CA LEU A 474 2.37 12.76 18.39
C LEU A 474 3.30 12.23 17.30
N LYS A 475 3.92 11.05 17.51
CA LYS A 475 4.73 10.40 16.47
C LYS A 475 3.90 10.11 15.22
N VAL A 476 2.66 9.65 15.38
CA VAL A 476 1.73 9.43 14.27
C VAL A 476 1.42 10.75 13.56
N PHE A 477 1.12 11.82 14.31
CA PHE A 477 0.86 13.15 13.78
C PHE A 477 2.04 13.71 12.97
N GLU A 478 3.26 13.58 13.50
CA GLU A 478 4.49 14.03 12.85
C GLU A 478 4.82 13.20 11.60
N ASP A 479 4.55 11.89 11.65
CA ASP A 479 4.67 11.00 10.49
C ASP A 479 3.64 11.36 9.42
N ASP A 480 2.40 11.71 9.79
CA ASP A 480 1.41 12.20 8.84
C ASP A 480 1.86 13.55 8.24
N LEU A 481 2.34 14.50 9.05
CA LEU A 481 2.65 15.87 8.61
C LEU A 481 3.90 15.99 7.73
N LYS A 482 4.89 15.11 7.87
CA LYS A 482 6.20 15.26 7.17
C LYS A 482 6.17 14.94 5.66
N HIS A 483 5.10 14.36 5.13
CA HIS A 483 5.06 13.97 3.72
C HIS A 483 4.59 15.14 2.84
N GLU A 484 5.54 15.78 2.18
CA GLU A 484 5.29 16.98 1.37
C GLU A 484 4.42 16.73 0.11
N GLU A 485 4.22 15.45 -0.28
CA GLU A 485 3.49 15.07 -1.49
C GLU A 485 1.99 15.33 -1.42
N ASP A 486 1.40 15.20 -0.24
CA ASP A 486 -0.02 15.41 -0.02
C ASP A 486 -0.34 16.30 1.18
N ILE A 487 0.64 17.07 1.67
CA ILE A 487 0.45 18.04 2.75
C ILE A 487 0.58 19.48 2.22
N MET A 488 -0.52 20.22 2.29
CA MET A 488 -0.65 21.59 1.80
C MET A 488 -0.69 22.58 2.97
N PRO A 489 0.32 23.44 3.15
CA PRO A 489 0.25 24.48 4.16
C PRO A 489 -0.83 25.51 3.83
N PHE A 490 -1.61 25.92 4.83
CA PHE A 490 -2.56 27.01 4.66
C PHE A 490 -1.82 28.29 4.28
N THR A 491 -2.32 28.96 3.23
CA THR A 491 -1.82 30.27 2.80
C THR A 491 -3.02 31.16 2.53
N PRO A 492 -3.14 32.38 3.12
CA PRO A 492 -4.35 33.21 2.96
C PRO A 492 -4.75 33.49 1.51
N SER A 493 -3.77 33.56 0.59
CA SER A 493 -3.98 33.83 -0.83
C SER A 493 -4.33 32.61 -1.68
N ASP A 494 -4.27 31.39 -1.13
CA ASP A 494 -4.61 30.18 -1.87
C ASP A 494 -6.12 30.16 -2.20
N PHE A 495 -6.46 29.75 -3.42
CA PHE A 495 -7.84 29.78 -3.88
C PHE A 495 -8.73 28.76 -3.17
N LEU A 496 -8.21 27.55 -2.92
CA LEU A 496 -8.96 26.44 -2.35
C LEU A 496 -8.67 26.28 -0.86
N TYR A 497 -7.40 26.29 -0.49
CA TYR A 497 -6.90 26.03 0.87
C TYR A 497 -6.53 27.31 1.64
N GLY A 498 -6.99 28.47 1.17
CA GLY A 498 -6.72 29.77 1.77
C GLY A 498 -7.93 30.39 2.47
N ALA A 499 -7.84 31.68 2.79
CA ALA A 499 -8.89 32.42 3.49
C ALA A 499 -10.21 32.37 2.70
N PRO A 500 -11.38 32.37 3.37
CA PRO A 500 -12.65 32.48 2.68
C PRO A 500 -12.77 33.84 1.96
N PRO A 501 -13.72 34.02 1.03
CA PRO A 501 -13.97 35.31 0.39
C PRO A 501 -14.18 36.44 1.43
N PRO A 502 -13.74 37.69 1.14
CA PRO A 502 -13.84 38.80 2.11
C PRO A 502 -15.26 39.14 2.58
N ASP A 503 -16.28 38.77 1.81
CA ASP A 503 -17.71 38.95 2.10
C ASP A 503 -18.33 37.75 2.84
N PHE A 504 -17.57 36.68 3.09
CA PHE A 504 -18.04 35.56 3.88
C PHE A 504 -18.22 35.95 5.35
N ILE A 505 -19.41 35.68 5.89
CA ILE A 505 -19.74 35.95 7.29
C ILE A 505 -20.01 34.61 7.96
N ILE A 506 -19.21 34.28 8.98
CA ILE A 506 -19.38 33.07 9.76
C ILE A 506 -20.71 33.10 10.53
N ASP A 507 -21.51 32.06 10.40
CA ASP A 507 -22.70 31.88 11.24
C ASP A 507 -22.28 31.47 12.66
N ARG A 508 -22.48 32.37 13.63
CA ARG A 508 -22.21 32.13 15.05
C ARG A 508 -23.45 31.72 15.86
N SER A 509 -24.59 31.49 15.21
CA SER A 509 -25.77 30.97 15.90
C SER A 509 -25.48 29.64 16.59
N VAL A 510 -26.06 29.47 17.78
CA VAL A 510 -26.01 28.22 18.54
C VAL A 510 -27.33 27.50 18.27
N PRO A 511 -27.31 26.35 17.57
CA PRO A 511 -28.51 25.57 17.37
C PRO A 511 -29.00 24.98 18.70
N ASP A 512 -30.30 25.01 18.91
CA ASP A 512 -30.96 24.38 20.06
C ASP A 512 -31.94 23.30 19.60
N GLY A 513 -32.22 22.36 20.49
CA GLY A 513 -33.11 21.23 20.23
C GLY A 513 -33.90 20.84 21.46
N ASN A 514 -34.53 19.68 21.40
CA ASN A 514 -35.39 19.15 22.46
C ASN A 514 -34.76 17.97 23.21
N TYR A 515 -33.47 17.68 22.97
CA TYR A 515 -32.74 16.72 23.77
C TYR A 515 -32.53 17.27 25.19
N ILE A 516 -32.69 16.41 26.19
CA ILE A 516 -32.34 16.73 27.58
C ILE A 516 -31.11 15.89 27.90
N ALA A 517 -29.97 16.55 28.05
CA ALA A 517 -28.70 15.92 28.42
C ALA A 517 -28.87 14.98 29.62
N ARG A 518 -28.40 13.74 29.47
CA ARG A 518 -28.51 12.67 30.47
C ARG A 518 -27.15 12.21 30.99
N PHE A 519 -26.08 12.47 30.25
CA PHE A 519 -24.76 11.89 30.51
C PHE A 519 -23.71 12.96 30.78
N SER A 520 -23.41 13.18 32.06
CA SER A 520 -22.27 14.01 32.47
C SER A 520 -20.94 13.29 32.22
N PRO A 521 -19.82 14.02 32.05
CA PRO A 521 -18.51 13.40 31.93
C PRO A 521 -18.21 12.48 33.11
N ARG A 522 -17.59 11.32 32.85
CA ARG A 522 -17.19 10.35 33.87
C ARG A 522 -15.68 10.22 33.93
N HIS A 523 -15.10 10.53 35.08
CA HIS A 523 -13.69 10.22 35.36
C HIS A 523 -13.53 8.76 35.76
N VAL A 524 -12.53 8.08 35.19
CA VAL A 524 -12.16 6.70 35.49
C VAL A 524 -10.73 6.69 36.01
N ASN A 525 -10.57 6.23 37.27
CA ASN A 525 -9.29 6.15 37.97
C ASN A 525 -8.77 4.71 38.15
N SER A 526 -9.54 3.71 37.72
CA SER A 526 -9.17 2.29 37.77
C SER A 526 -8.20 1.93 36.65
N THR A 527 -7.51 0.80 36.76
CA THR A 527 -6.53 0.39 35.74
C THR A 527 -7.22 0.11 34.41
N CYS A 528 -6.68 0.63 33.32
CA CYS A 528 -7.17 0.41 31.96
C CYS A 528 -6.06 -0.19 31.11
N ASN A 529 -6.41 -1.13 30.23
CA ASN A 529 -5.56 -1.48 29.09
C ASN A 529 -6.07 -0.72 27.86
N PHE A 530 -5.22 0.11 27.28
CA PHE A 530 -5.51 0.84 26.05
C PHE A 530 -4.81 0.17 24.88
N THR A 531 -5.54 -0.01 23.77
CA THR A 531 -4.98 -0.36 22.46
C THR A 531 -5.37 0.73 21.47
N VAL A 532 -4.40 1.49 20.96
CA VAL A 532 -4.64 2.45 19.87
C VAL A 532 -4.49 1.72 18.55
N ILE A 533 -5.50 1.86 17.68
CA ILE A 533 -5.58 1.23 16.37
C ILE A 533 -5.69 2.27 15.27
N LEU A 534 -5.10 1.99 14.12
CA LEU A 534 -5.03 2.91 12.99
C LEU A 534 -5.49 2.22 11.71
N SER A 535 -6.27 2.92 10.88
CA SER A 535 -6.46 2.51 9.48
C SER A 535 -5.46 3.25 8.58
N PRO A 536 -4.94 2.59 7.53
CA PRO A 536 -5.14 1.18 7.17
C PRO A 536 -4.17 0.21 7.88
N ASP A 537 -3.40 0.68 8.84
CA ASP A 537 -2.26 -0.04 9.42
C ASP A 537 -2.64 -1.36 10.10
N ASN A 538 -3.57 -1.34 11.05
CA ASN A 538 -3.87 -2.49 11.92
C ASN A 538 -5.34 -2.59 12.37
N ALA A 539 -6.19 -1.62 12.03
CA ALA A 539 -7.57 -1.56 12.52
C ALA A 539 -8.42 -2.77 12.12
N GLU A 540 -8.30 -3.29 10.90
CA GLU A 540 -9.08 -4.47 10.45
C GLU A 540 -8.81 -5.69 11.35
N GLU A 541 -7.52 -5.97 11.62
CA GLU A 541 -7.12 -7.12 12.42
C GLU A 541 -7.54 -6.96 13.88
N GLU A 542 -7.33 -5.79 14.47
CA GLU A 542 -7.63 -5.54 15.89
C GLU A 542 -9.14 -5.47 16.18
N ILE A 543 -9.95 -4.94 15.25
CA ILE A 543 -11.42 -4.97 15.39
C ILE A 543 -11.94 -6.41 15.25
N CYS A 544 -11.42 -7.20 14.29
CA CYS A 544 -11.76 -8.63 14.18
C CYS A 544 -11.38 -9.41 15.46
N LYS A 545 -10.19 -9.18 16.01
CA LYS A 545 -9.75 -9.77 17.30
C LYS A 545 -10.67 -9.36 18.45
N LEU A 546 -11.11 -8.10 18.49
CA LEU A 546 -12.01 -7.62 19.53
C LEU A 546 -13.38 -8.31 19.44
N ILE A 547 -13.99 -8.40 18.25
CA ILE A 547 -15.29 -9.08 18.03
C ILE A 547 -15.18 -10.57 18.36
N SER A 548 -14.17 -11.26 17.82
CA SER A 548 -13.98 -12.71 18.04
C SER A 548 -13.76 -13.05 19.51
N SER A 549 -13.25 -12.12 20.32
CA SER A 549 -13.01 -12.34 21.75
C SER A 549 -14.26 -12.20 22.64
N ALA A 550 -15.44 -11.92 22.07
CA ALA A 550 -16.68 -11.79 22.82
C ALA A 550 -17.18 -13.14 23.34
N GLU A 551 -17.59 -13.19 24.61
CA GLU A 551 -18.10 -14.40 25.26
C GLU A 551 -19.59 -14.31 25.65
N LYS A 552 -20.12 -13.10 25.82
CA LYS A 552 -21.47 -12.84 26.35
C LYS A 552 -22.27 -11.91 25.47
N SER A 553 -21.71 -10.75 25.12
CA SER A 553 -22.47 -9.74 24.37
C SER A 553 -21.62 -8.82 23.49
N ILE A 554 -22.23 -8.33 22.42
CA ILE A 554 -21.70 -7.34 21.49
C ILE A 554 -22.76 -6.28 21.26
N LEU A 555 -22.44 -5.02 21.60
CA LEU A 555 -23.27 -3.86 21.31
C LEU A 555 -22.54 -2.99 20.28
N VAL A 556 -23.15 -2.75 19.13
CA VAL A 556 -22.55 -1.98 18.02
C VAL A 556 -23.40 -0.74 17.76
N GLU A 557 -22.77 0.44 17.74
CA GLU A 557 -23.42 1.68 17.32
C GLU A 557 -22.59 2.33 16.21
N GLN A 558 -23.18 2.42 15.02
CA GLN A 558 -22.50 2.86 13.80
C GLN A 558 -23.34 3.88 13.03
N PHE A 559 -22.69 4.90 12.46
CA PHE A 559 -23.34 5.78 11.49
C PHE A 559 -23.81 4.96 10.28
N TYR A 560 -22.92 4.12 9.75
CA TYR A 560 -23.30 3.13 8.75
C TYR A 560 -22.37 1.93 8.70
N ILE A 561 -22.86 0.84 8.08
CA ILE A 561 -22.12 -0.40 7.88
C ILE A 561 -22.35 -0.88 6.44
N GLN A 562 -21.26 -1.12 5.70
CA GLN A 562 -21.31 -1.73 4.37
C GLN A 562 -21.29 -3.24 4.48
N LYS A 563 -22.24 -3.94 3.86
CA LYS A 563 -22.31 -5.41 3.90
C LYS A 563 -21.19 -6.09 3.12
N GLU A 564 -20.97 -5.68 1.87
CA GLU A 564 -20.05 -6.33 0.94
C GLU A 564 -18.86 -5.43 0.62
N TRP A 565 -17.65 -6.00 0.72
CA TRP A 565 -16.36 -5.47 0.27
C TRP A 565 -15.90 -6.32 -0.94
N ASP A 566 -14.70 -6.90 -0.92
CA ASP A 566 -14.24 -8.00 -1.80
C ASP A 566 -14.81 -9.39 -1.40
N GLY A 567 -16.01 -9.36 -0.83
CA GLY A 567 -16.69 -10.45 -0.11
C GLY A 567 -17.41 -9.89 1.11
N ILE A 568 -17.98 -10.76 1.95
CA ILE A 568 -18.68 -10.30 3.15
C ILE A 568 -17.73 -9.52 4.06
N ASN A 569 -18.20 -8.35 4.54
CA ASN A 569 -17.48 -7.53 5.50
C ASN A 569 -16.98 -8.40 6.67
N PRO A 570 -15.66 -8.40 6.96
CA PRO A 570 -15.06 -9.27 7.96
C PRO A 570 -15.61 -9.03 9.37
N PHE A 571 -16.00 -7.80 9.71
CA PHE A 571 -16.61 -7.51 11.01
C PHE A 571 -17.99 -8.15 11.13
N LEU A 572 -18.80 -8.08 10.07
CA LEU A 572 -20.11 -8.75 10.05
C LEU A 572 -19.97 -10.27 10.09
N ARG A 573 -18.96 -10.82 9.39
CA ARG A 573 -18.65 -12.25 9.43
C ARG A 573 -18.33 -12.71 10.86
N GLU A 574 -17.46 -11.99 11.56
CA GLU A 574 -17.11 -12.34 12.95
C GLU A 574 -18.30 -12.20 13.90
N ILE A 575 -19.13 -11.16 13.74
CA ILE A 575 -20.37 -11.01 14.53
C ILE A 575 -21.31 -12.20 14.30
N VAL A 576 -21.52 -12.61 13.05
CA VAL A 576 -22.36 -13.76 12.71
C VAL A 576 -21.77 -15.06 13.27
N ASN A 577 -20.44 -15.19 13.34
CA ASN A 577 -19.81 -16.33 14.01
C ASN A 577 -20.11 -16.32 15.53
N ARG A 578 -20.02 -15.16 16.19
CA ARG A 578 -20.28 -15.05 17.63
C ARG A 578 -21.73 -15.35 18.01
N ILE A 579 -22.72 -14.87 17.25
CA ILE A 579 -24.12 -15.18 17.56
C ILE A 579 -24.43 -16.69 17.42
N ARG A 580 -23.78 -17.38 16.48
CA ARG A 580 -23.89 -18.85 16.33
C ARG A 580 -23.32 -19.62 17.52
N GLU A 581 -22.41 -19.00 18.27
CA GLU A 581 -21.84 -19.52 19.51
C GLU A 581 -22.61 -19.11 20.76
N GLY A 582 -23.73 -18.39 20.60
CA GLY A 582 -24.63 -18.00 21.69
C GLY A 582 -24.35 -16.62 22.30
N VAL A 583 -23.46 -15.82 21.70
CA VAL A 583 -23.21 -14.43 22.13
C VAL A 583 -24.40 -13.55 21.74
N GLU A 584 -24.88 -12.71 22.66
CA GLU A 584 -25.96 -11.75 22.37
C GLU A 584 -25.44 -10.58 21.54
N VAL A 585 -26.10 -10.25 20.43
CA VAL A 585 -25.66 -9.14 19.56
C VAL A 585 -26.79 -8.16 19.31
N ARG A 586 -26.51 -6.87 19.54
CA ARG A 586 -27.39 -5.74 19.19
C ARG A 586 -26.66 -4.72 18.36
N VAL A 587 -27.28 -4.30 17.26
CA VAL A 587 -26.72 -3.30 16.33
C VAL A 587 -27.66 -2.12 16.19
N LEU A 588 -27.17 -0.92 16.47
CA LEU A 588 -27.87 0.35 16.29
C LEU A 588 -27.23 1.12 15.14
N MET A 589 -28.03 1.53 14.15
CA MET A 589 -27.56 2.32 13.01
C MET A 589 -28.36 3.61 12.84
N ASN A 590 -27.75 4.58 12.18
CA ASN A 590 -28.43 5.81 11.77
C ASN A 590 -29.44 5.53 10.66
N TYR A 591 -30.54 6.29 10.67
CA TYR A 591 -31.37 6.51 9.50
C TYR A 591 -31.61 8.02 9.32
N ASN A 592 -31.33 8.54 8.13
CA ASN A 592 -31.57 9.94 7.82
C ASN A 592 -32.19 10.07 6.42
N PRO A 593 -33.46 10.49 6.29
CA PRO A 593 -34.16 10.62 5.00
C PRO A 593 -33.45 11.45 3.92
N TYR A 594 -32.43 12.22 4.29
CA TYR A 594 -31.62 13.00 3.36
C TYR A 594 -30.35 12.28 2.87
N TYR A 595 -30.04 11.08 3.38
CA TYR A 595 -28.84 10.30 3.07
C TYR A 595 -29.19 8.96 2.41
N GLU A 596 -29.91 9.01 1.29
CA GLU A 596 -30.44 7.85 0.55
C GLU A 596 -29.41 6.71 0.37
N SER A 597 -28.21 7.02 -0.16
CA SER A 597 -27.17 6.00 -0.36
C SER A 597 -26.67 5.37 0.95
N THR A 598 -26.64 6.13 2.05
CA THR A 598 -26.25 5.60 3.36
C THR A 598 -27.36 4.71 3.95
N ASP A 599 -28.61 5.14 3.82
CA ASP A 599 -29.78 4.39 4.30
C ASP A 599 -29.96 3.08 3.51
N GLU A 600 -29.77 3.08 2.19
CA GLU A 600 -29.81 1.88 1.35
C GLU A 600 -28.77 0.83 1.80
N MET A 601 -27.53 1.27 2.01
CA MET A 601 -26.45 0.42 2.50
C MET A 601 -26.75 -0.16 3.89
N ASN A 602 -27.29 0.68 4.78
CA ASN A 602 -27.68 0.29 6.12
C ASN A 602 -28.85 -0.71 6.12
N GLU A 603 -29.85 -0.53 5.26
CA GLU A 603 -30.98 -1.47 5.13
C GLU A 603 -30.56 -2.81 4.53
N GLU A 604 -29.61 -2.82 3.59
CA GLU A 604 -29.01 -4.04 3.07
C GLU A 604 -28.29 -4.81 4.19
N THR A 605 -27.46 -4.13 4.97
CA THR A 605 -26.78 -4.73 6.14
C THR A 605 -27.78 -5.20 7.20
N ALA A 606 -28.79 -4.39 7.53
CA ALA A 606 -29.81 -4.76 8.50
C ALA A 606 -30.59 -6.01 8.07
N SER A 607 -30.92 -6.14 6.80
CA SER A 607 -31.56 -7.34 6.24
C SER A 607 -30.69 -8.58 6.41
N TYR A 608 -29.39 -8.48 6.12
CA TYR A 608 -28.44 -9.58 6.34
C TYR A 608 -28.31 -9.99 7.80
N LEU A 609 -28.20 -9.01 8.71
CA LEU A 609 -28.05 -9.27 10.14
C LEU A 609 -29.34 -9.88 10.74
N ARG A 610 -30.54 -9.38 10.36
CA ARG A 610 -31.83 -9.96 10.76
C ARG A 610 -31.97 -11.41 10.31
N ASN A 611 -31.54 -11.71 9.08
CA ASN A 611 -31.56 -13.08 8.55
C ASN A 611 -30.61 -14.03 9.28
N ASN A 612 -29.60 -13.51 10.00
CA ASN A 612 -28.72 -14.29 10.88
C ASN A 612 -29.13 -14.25 12.35
N GLY A 613 -30.34 -13.75 12.68
CA GLY A 613 -30.89 -13.76 14.03
C GLY A 613 -30.39 -12.64 14.94
N ILE A 614 -29.72 -11.62 14.40
CA ILE A 614 -29.20 -10.48 15.17
C ILE A 614 -30.30 -9.43 15.37
N GLU A 615 -30.35 -8.80 16.53
CA GLU A 615 -31.26 -7.68 16.79
C GLU A 615 -30.67 -6.37 16.21
N ILE A 616 -31.43 -5.67 15.37
CA ILE A 616 -30.99 -4.40 14.77
C ILE A 616 -32.09 -3.34 14.87
N LYS A 617 -31.70 -2.11 15.21
CA LYS A 617 -32.57 -0.93 15.22
C LYS A 617 -31.96 0.25 14.46
N PHE A 618 -32.86 1.09 13.97
CA PHE A 618 -32.54 2.39 13.39
C PHE A 618 -32.97 3.51 14.32
N VAL A 619 -32.09 4.49 14.53
CA VAL A 619 -32.46 5.78 15.13
C VAL A 619 -32.67 6.76 13.99
N TYR A 620 -33.91 7.24 13.82
CA TYR A 620 -34.23 8.11 12.71
C TYR A 620 -34.09 9.57 13.12
N SER A 621 -33.44 10.35 12.26
CA SER A 621 -33.19 11.78 12.47
C SER A 621 -34.48 12.63 12.47
N ASN A 622 -35.54 12.13 11.83
CA ASN A 622 -36.83 12.84 11.72
C ASN A 622 -37.75 12.71 12.95
N TRP A 623 -37.58 11.69 13.80
CA TRP A 623 -38.35 11.55 15.04
C TRP A 623 -37.50 11.59 16.31
N SER A 624 -36.21 11.22 16.25
CA SER A 624 -35.33 11.27 17.41
C SER A 624 -34.84 12.69 17.68
N TYR A 625 -34.27 12.89 18.88
CA TYR A 625 -33.70 14.18 19.28
C TYR A 625 -32.38 14.51 18.55
N PHE A 626 -31.69 13.49 18.02
CA PHE A 626 -30.37 13.68 17.41
C PHE A 626 -30.48 14.10 15.95
N THR A 627 -29.50 14.87 15.49
CA THR A 627 -29.33 15.18 14.07
C THR A 627 -28.95 13.93 13.29
N ASN A 628 -28.08 13.08 13.86
CA ASN A 628 -27.75 11.73 13.41
C ASN A 628 -27.22 10.92 14.61
N VAL A 629 -27.32 9.59 14.54
CA VAL A 629 -26.39 8.71 15.26
C VAL A 629 -25.11 8.63 14.44
N HIS A 630 -24.09 9.42 14.79
CA HIS A 630 -22.86 9.51 14.00
C HIS A 630 -21.65 8.85 14.69
N ASN A 631 -21.93 8.02 15.70
CA ASN A 631 -20.93 7.24 16.43
C ASN A 631 -20.33 6.10 15.58
N LYS A 632 -19.15 5.63 15.98
CA LYS A 632 -18.47 4.43 15.46
C LYS A 632 -17.90 3.64 16.64
N GLY A 633 -18.82 3.15 17.46
CA GLY A 633 -18.56 2.54 18.76
C GLY A 633 -18.94 1.08 18.80
N MET A 634 -18.26 0.34 19.68
CA MET A 634 -18.61 -1.05 19.97
C MET A 634 -18.27 -1.38 21.42
N ILE A 635 -19.11 -2.15 22.09
CA ILE A 635 -18.88 -2.64 23.45
C ILE A 635 -18.95 -4.16 23.45
N ILE A 636 -17.97 -4.81 24.08
CA ILE A 636 -17.87 -6.26 24.22
C ILE A 636 -17.97 -6.63 25.70
N ASP A 637 -18.86 -7.58 26.01
CA ASP A 637 -19.05 -8.23 27.32
C ASP A 637 -19.25 -7.31 28.52
N GLY A 638 -19.51 -6.02 28.29
CA GLY A 638 -19.60 -5.00 29.33
C GLY A 638 -18.24 -4.66 29.99
N ASN A 639 -17.11 -5.03 29.38
CA ASN A 639 -15.77 -4.72 29.90
C ASN A 639 -14.80 -4.11 28.88
N ARG A 640 -15.11 -4.15 27.59
CA ARG A 640 -14.26 -3.60 26.52
C ARG A 640 -15.03 -2.65 25.65
N THR A 641 -14.44 -1.51 25.29
CA THR A 641 -15.09 -0.50 24.44
C THR A 641 -14.15 0.01 23.37
N LEU A 642 -14.62 0.02 22.12
CA LEU A 642 -14.02 0.72 20.99
C LEU A 642 -14.67 2.09 20.85
N ILE A 643 -13.85 3.14 20.79
CA ILE A 643 -14.22 4.51 20.42
C ILE A 643 -13.37 4.86 19.21
N SER A 644 -13.98 5.22 18.08
CA SER A 644 -13.23 5.40 16.83
C SER A 644 -13.88 6.40 15.86
N SER A 645 -13.13 6.74 14.82
CA SER A 645 -13.65 7.42 13.63
C SER A 645 -14.11 6.45 12.52
N ILE A 646 -13.90 5.13 12.71
CA ILE A 646 -13.93 4.10 11.67
C ILE A 646 -15.35 3.59 11.41
N ASN A 647 -15.95 4.05 10.31
CA ASN A 647 -17.17 3.41 9.81
C ASN A 647 -16.85 1.99 9.33
N TRP A 648 -17.81 1.07 9.44
CA TRP A 648 -17.60 -0.32 9.02
C TRP A 648 -17.84 -0.52 7.52
N ASN A 649 -17.04 0.17 6.72
CA ASN A 649 -16.96 0.04 5.26
C ASN A 649 -15.52 -0.18 4.82
N GLU A 650 -15.32 -0.70 3.61
CA GLU A 650 -14.00 -1.07 3.12
C GLU A 650 -13.04 0.13 3.06
N ASN A 651 -13.55 1.28 2.61
CA ASN A 651 -12.75 2.49 2.42
C ASN A 651 -12.23 3.05 3.75
N SER A 652 -13.09 3.17 4.78
CA SER A 652 -12.67 3.59 6.13
C SER A 652 -11.62 2.63 6.72
N VAL A 653 -11.76 1.32 6.51
CA VAL A 653 -10.88 0.34 7.13
C VAL A 653 -9.54 0.21 6.39
N ARG A 654 -9.56 0.21 5.05
CA ARG A 654 -8.40 -0.16 4.22
C ARG A 654 -7.75 0.99 3.45
N ASN A 655 -8.38 2.17 3.36
CA ASN A 655 -7.92 3.25 2.49
C ASN A 655 -7.85 4.63 3.15
N ASN A 656 -8.65 4.89 4.18
CA ASN A 656 -8.60 6.14 4.95
C ASN A 656 -7.52 6.11 6.02
N ARG A 657 -7.02 7.28 6.39
CA ARG A 657 -6.35 7.51 7.66
C ARG A 657 -7.43 7.65 8.73
N GLU A 658 -7.56 6.65 9.59
CA GLU A 658 -8.51 6.66 10.71
C GLU A 658 -7.80 6.31 12.02
N MET A 659 -8.47 6.52 13.14
CA MET A 659 -7.97 6.13 14.45
C MET A 659 -9.10 5.57 15.31
N GLY A 660 -8.78 4.59 16.14
CA GLY A 660 -9.62 4.18 17.26
C GLY A 660 -8.80 3.86 18.52
N ILE A 661 -9.49 3.79 19.66
CA ILE A 661 -8.96 3.30 20.91
C ILE A 661 -9.88 2.22 21.47
N ILE A 662 -9.29 1.07 21.79
CA ILE A 662 -9.94 -0.02 22.51
C ILE A 662 -9.53 0.11 23.98
N VAL A 663 -10.51 0.14 24.87
CA VAL A 663 -10.31 0.27 26.31
C VAL A 663 -10.85 -0.96 27.02
N ASP A 664 -9.97 -1.69 27.67
CA ASP A 664 -10.31 -2.85 28.52
C ASP A 664 -10.47 -2.36 29.97
N ASN A 665 -11.72 -2.06 30.34
CA ASN A 665 -12.12 -1.56 31.65
C ASN A 665 -13.66 -1.59 31.81
N GLU A 666 -14.14 -2.18 32.90
CA GLU A 666 -15.58 -2.31 33.21
C GLU A 666 -16.29 -0.96 33.41
N GLU A 667 -15.65 0.03 34.05
CA GLU A 667 -16.29 1.34 34.28
C GLU A 667 -16.49 2.13 32.99
N VAL A 668 -15.54 1.97 32.06
CA VAL A 668 -15.61 2.56 30.71
C VAL A 668 -16.74 1.92 29.93
N ALA A 669 -16.77 0.60 29.88
CA ALA A 669 -17.83 -0.13 29.19
C ALA A 669 -19.21 0.11 29.82
N GLU A 670 -19.31 0.21 31.14
CA GLU A 670 -20.56 0.54 31.83
C GLU A 670 -21.10 1.92 31.41
N TYR A 671 -20.24 2.92 31.29
CA TYR A 671 -20.63 4.28 30.87
C TYR A 671 -21.23 4.27 29.46
N PHE A 672 -20.54 3.69 28.48
CA PHE A 672 -21.03 3.64 27.11
C PHE A 672 -22.19 2.65 26.93
N THR A 673 -22.27 1.60 27.73
CA THR A 673 -23.45 0.71 27.76
C THR A 673 -24.71 1.44 28.21
N LYS A 674 -24.61 2.38 29.17
CA LYS A 674 -25.75 3.22 29.57
C LYS A 674 -26.22 4.12 28.44
N ILE A 675 -25.29 4.70 27.68
CA ILE A 675 -25.60 5.53 26.51
C ILE A 675 -26.26 4.68 25.42
N PHE A 676 -25.61 3.58 25.03
CA PHE A 676 -26.15 2.64 24.05
C PHE A 676 -27.57 2.19 24.41
N ASN A 677 -27.81 1.79 25.67
CA ASN A 677 -29.13 1.34 26.11
C ASN A 677 -30.17 2.47 26.11
N TYR A 678 -29.78 3.71 26.38
CA TYR A 678 -30.67 4.85 26.25
C TYR A 678 -31.06 5.05 24.78
N ASP A 679 -30.09 5.06 23.88
CA ASP A 679 -30.30 5.26 22.44
C ASP A 679 -31.11 4.08 21.84
N TRP A 680 -30.85 2.84 22.27
CA TRP A 680 -31.59 1.63 21.90
C TRP A 680 -33.06 1.65 22.32
N ASN A 681 -33.36 2.28 23.45
CA ASN A 681 -34.71 2.36 24.02
C ASN A 681 -35.45 3.63 23.62
N LEU A 682 -34.88 4.46 22.74
CA LEU A 682 -35.61 5.57 22.14
C LEU A 682 -36.84 5.03 21.39
N SER A 683 -37.99 5.59 21.74
CA SER A 683 -39.27 5.37 21.06
C SER A 683 -39.76 6.70 20.49
N GLY A 684 -40.33 6.68 19.28
CA GLY A 684 -40.82 7.83 18.53
C GLY A 684 -41.29 9.01 19.39
N VAL A 685 -40.58 10.13 19.33
CA VAL A 685 -41.02 11.40 19.90
C VAL A 685 -41.63 12.18 18.74
N GLU A 686 -42.92 12.50 18.80
CA GLU A 686 -43.51 13.40 17.81
C GLU A 686 -42.76 14.74 17.85
N LYS A 687 -41.91 15.02 16.86
CA LYS A 687 -41.44 16.38 16.61
C LYS A 687 -42.66 17.19 16.17
N LYS A 688 -43.12 18.12 17.01
CA LYS A 688 -43.98 19.22 16.54
C LYS A 688 -43.21 19.94 15.44
N GLY A 689 -43.72 19.83 14.20
CA GLY A 689 -43.02 20.22 12.99
C GLY A 689 -42.42 21.62 13.07
N THR A 690 -41.13 21.71 12.83
CA THR A 690 -40.45 22.94 12.44
C THR A 690 -39.97 22.78 11.01
N ASP A 691 -40.51 23.62 10.12
CA ASP A 691 -40.32 23.65 8.68
C ASP A 691 -38.85 23.90 8.29
N MET A 692 -38.02 22.86 8.26
CA MET A 692 -36.75 22.88 7.52
C MET A 692 -36.97 22.75 5.99
N ALA A 693 -38.18 22.36 5.56
CA ALA A 693 -38.54 22.27 4.15
C ALA A 693 -38.63 23.65 3.44
N ASN A 694 -38.95 24.72 4.18
CA ASN A 694 -39.13 26.05 3.58
C ASN A 694 -37.80 26.75 3.22
N TYR A 695 -36.68 26.40 3.87
CA TYR A 695 -35.37 27.00 3.55
C TYR A 695 -34.88 26.58 2.15
N ARG A 696 -35.02 25.29 1.78
CA ARG A 696 -34.58 24.81 0.46
C ARG A 696 -35.51 25.17 -0.71
N HIS A 697 -36.79 25.44 -0.48
CA HIS A 697 -37.65 25.95 -1.56
C HIS A 697 -37.22 27.35 -2.00
N MET A 698 -36.71 28.17 -1.08
CA MET A 698 -36.09 29.45 -1.42
C MET A 698 -34.74 29.27 -2.15
N ASP A 699 -33.88 28.36 -1.70
CA ASP A 699 -32.58 28.10 -2.36
C ASP A 699 -32.74 27.49 -3.76
N THR A 700 -33.67 26.55 -3.93
CA THR A 700 -33.93 25.94 -5.24
C THR A 700 -34.53 26.96 -6.20
N ALA A 701 -35.43 27.84 -5.72
CA ALA A 701 -35.96 28.94 -6.53
C ALA A 701 -34.87 29.97 -6.88
N ALA A 702 -33.95 30.26 -5.96
CA ALA A 702 -32.82 31.15 -6.19
C ALA A 702 -31.83 30.57 -7.21
N VAL A 703 -31.50 29.29 -7.11
CA VAL A 703 -30.64 28.57 -8.06
C VAL A 703 -31.29 28.55 -9.45
N ILE A 704 -32.58 28.23 -9.55
CA ILE A 704 -33.32 28.28 -10.83
C ILE A 704 -33.32 29.70 -11.40
N ALA A 705 -33.48 30.74 -10.56
CA ALA A 705 -33.45 32.14 -11.00
C ALA A 705 -32.05 32.56 -11.51
N VAL A 706 -30.98 32.12 -10.84
CA VAL A 706 -29.59 32.40 -11.24
C VAL A 706 -29.25 31.71 -12.57
N PHE A 707 -29.59 30.42 -12.71
CA PHE A 707 -29.40 29.71 -13.98
C PHE A 707 -30.27 30.28 -15.11
N GLY A 708 -31.50 30.71 -14.80
CA GLY A 708 -32.38 31.39 -15.73
C GLY A 708 -31.81 32.72 -16.22
N MET A 709 -31.25 33.54 -15.33
CA MET A 709 -30.57 34.79 -15.70
C MET A 709 -29.29 34.55 -16.52
N ALA A 710 -28.48 33.56 -16.15
CA ALA A 710 -27.29 33.19 -16.92
C ALA A 710 -27.65 32.75 -18.35
N PHE A 711 -28.67 31.91 -18.51
CA PHE A 711 -29.17 31.49 -19.82
C PHE A 711 -29.74 32.66 -20.63
N LEU A 712 -30.47 33.59 -19.99
CA LEU A 712 -31.00 34.78 -20.65
C LEU A 712 -29.87 35.69 -21.15
N LEU A 713 -28.82 35.89 -20.36
CA LEU A 713 -27.64 36.68 -20.75
C LEU A 713 -26.87 36.03 -21.91
N ILE A 714 -26.70 34.71 -21.90
CA ILE A 714 -26.09 33.95 -23.00
C ILE A 714 -26.96 34.06 -24.26
N TYR A 715 -28.28 33.92 -24.14
CA TYR A 715 -29.23 34.05 -25.24
C TYR A 715 -29.21 35.47 -25.85
N LEU A 716 -29.21 36.51 -25.02
CA LEU A 716 -29.12 37.91 -25.46
C LEU A 716 -27.77 38.23 -26.11
N HIS A 717 -26.68 37.60 -25.67
CA HIS A 717 -25.36 37.70 -26.30
C HIS A 717 -25.34 37.04 -27.69
N TRP A 718 -25.96 35.85 -27.83
CA TRP A 718 -26.09 35.16 -29.12
C TRP A 718 -26.97 35.90 -30.13
N ARG A 719 -28.02 36.60 -29.69
CA ARG A 719 -28.91 37.38 -30.57
C ARG A 719 -28.32 38.70 -31.08
N ARG A 720 -27.16 39.12 -30.56
CA ARG A 720 -26.44 40.33 -30.98
C ARG A 720 -25.30 40.07 -31.97
N LYS A 721 -25.16 38.84 -32.48
CA LYS A 721 -24.29 38.50 -33.62
C LYS A 721 -25.05 38.41 -34.92
#